data_AF-A0A7V4SQA0-F1
#
_entry.id   AF-A0A7V4SQA0-F1
#
_cell.length_a   1.000
_cell.length_b   1.000
_cell.length_c   1.000
_cell.angle_alpha   90.00
_cell.angle_beta   90.00
_cell.angle_gamma   90.00
#
_symmetry.space_group_name_H-M   'P 1'
#
loop_
_entity.id
_entity.type
_entity.pdbx_description
1 polymer ?
#
loop_
_entity_poly.entity_id
_entity_poly.type
_entity_poly.pdbx_seq_one_letter_code
_entity_poly.pdbx_strand_id
1 'polypeptide(L)'
;MGLFSTVSGVIGRRAYVANLVATRASAALLQAARSEPQAVLQMHSSTMQGLSTAEAEERLEKYGPNQAVRERRLTWFDRLVSNVRNPLVILLLVLALISFITGDLKATAMMGVMVVLGVSLRYFQEARADAAAEELRAMVSTTATVIRDGQRQEIPLQDLVPGDVVLLAAGDMVPADVRVLSAKDLFVNQAALTGEALPVEKAAATEARELQNPLEAANLCFMGTNVEIGAATAVVLSTGSETVFGALAKSVVARQVVTSFDVGINKFTWLMISFMAVMVPAVFLINGLSKGNWLEAFLFALAVAVGLTPEMLPMIVTVNLSKGAISMSRKKVIVKRLNAIQNFGAMDVLCTDKTGTITLGRVVLERHIDIHGQESDQVLELAYLNSFYQTGLRNMMDVAILDHHEVRADLQPETAYRKVDEIPFDFVRRRMSVVVHEKGDGHLLICKGAVEELLSLCVAIQDGENLVPLDEQGRRDALALVEQLNREGFRVLALGLKRLPDEERLYSVKDECDLTLLGFLAFLDPPKDTAQQAIQELANLGVQVKILTGDNDVVTRKICRDVGLSVERILLGGEIEALSDEELAARVEEITVFAKLSPAHKERVIRALHAKGHVVGFLGDGINDAPALRTADVGISVNSAVDIAKESSDIILLETSLLVLRDGVMEGRRVFGNILKYIKMAASSNFGNMFSVVGASIFLPFLPMLPLQILTNNLLYDFSQTTIPTDDVDKEWLAKPRKWAIDEIRRFIVLIGPISSIFDYATYLIMLFVFGAWATPDLYHQQLFHTGWFVESLFTQTLIIHVIRTNKIPFVQSRASRPLILTSLAIVTVGALLPFSPLAGPLGFVPLPGLYWVLLAAMLLTYLVLTQFVKSWFVRRFAAD
;
A
#
# COMPACT_ATOMS: atom_id res chain seq x y z
N MET A 1 6.66 7.38 37.36
CA MET A 1 7.86 8.07 36.83
C MET A 1 8.62 7.31 35.73
N GLY A 2 8.16 6.12 35.27
CA GLY A 2 8.90 5.29 34.29
C GLY A 2 8.41 5.32 32.83
N LEU A 3 7.59 6.30 32.44
CA LEU A 3 7.00 6.38 31.08
C LEU A 3 7.54 7.55 30.22
N PHE A 4 8.19 8.54 30.85
CA PHE A 4 8.80 9.67 30.13
C PHE A 4 10.24 9.39 29.64
N SER A 5 10.89 8.33 30.12
CA SER A 5 12.27 7.99 29.70
C SER A 5 12.35 7.21 28.38
N THR A 6 11.26 6.59 27.94
CA THR A 6 11.22 5.78 26.71
C THR A 6 11.03 6.61 25.44
N VAL A 7 10.35 7.75 25.49
CA VAL A 7 10.17 8.63 24.32
C VAL A 7 11.41 9.49 24.08
N SER A 8 12.00 10.05 25.14
CA SER A 8 13.28 10.78 25.08
C SER A 8 14.46 9.87 24.68
N GLY A 9 14.48 8.62 25.16
CA GLY A 9 15.52 7.63 24.81
C GLY A 9 15.49 7.14 23.36
N VAL A 10 14.34 7.20 22.68
CA VAL A 10 14.20 6.79 21.27
C VAL A 10 14.64 7.89 20.30
N ILE A 11 14.33 9.15 20.61
CA ILE A 11 14.81 10.31 19.84
C ILE A 11 16.32 10.49 20.04
N GLY A 12 16.80 10.39 21.29
CA GLY A 12 18.24 10.48 21.61
C GLY A 12 19.10 9.35 21.01
N ARG A 13 18.56 8.13 20.88
CA ARG A 13 19.28 7.01 20.23
C ARG A 13 19.33 7.11 18.70
N ARG A 14 18.31 7.69 18.04
CA ARG A 14 18.34 7.92 16.59
C ARG A 14 19.42 8.93 16.20
N ALA A 15 19.52 10.04 16.94
CA ALA A 15 20.60 11.02 16.77
C ALA A 15 22.00 10.42 17.04
N TYR A 16 22.11 9.56 18.05
CA TYR A 16 23.39 8.89 18.39
C TYR A 16 23.87 7.90 17.32
N VAL A 17 22.96 7.14 16.70
CA VAL A 17 23.30 6.20 15.61
C VAL A 17 23.58 6.94 14.30
N ALA A 18 22.86 8.03 14.01
CA ALA A 18 23.14 8.90 12.86
C ALA A 18 24.56 9.47 12.90
N ASN A 19 25.02 9.91 14.09
CA ASN A 19 26.38 10.40 14.30
C ASN A 19 27.48 9.33 14.09
N LEU A 20 27.18 8.05 14.34
CA LEU A 20 28.16 6.96 14.23
C LEU A 20 28.32 6.45 12.79
N VAL A 21 27.22 6.36 12.02
CA VAL A 21 27.22 5.87 10.63
C VAL A 21 27.79 6.90 9.65
N ALA A 22 27.73 8.20 9.98
CA ALA A 22 28.32 9.27 9.18
C ALA A 22 29.84 9.08 8.92
N THR A 23 30.57 8.31 9.73
CA THR A 23 32.05 8.31 9.73
C THR A 23 32.78 7.73 8.50
N ARG A 24 32.14 6.95 7.60
CA ARG A 24 32.80 6.49 6.35
C ARG A 24 32.39 7.26 5.08
N ALA A 25 31.11 7.66 4.97
CA ALA A 25 30.63 8.49 3.87
C ALA A 25 30.96 9.99 4.05
N SER A 26 31.24 10.42 5.29
CA SER A 26 31.44 11.84 5.63
C SER A 26 32.65 12.49 4.96
N ALA A 27 33.79 11.80 4.80
CA ALA A 27 35.00 12.45 4.29
C ALA A 27 34.83 12.97 2.84
N ALA A 28 34.25 12.15 1.95
CA ALA A 28 34.02 12.55 0.56
C ALA A 28 32.93 13.63 0.43
N LEU A 29 31.85 13.52 1.22
CA LEU A 29 30.79 14.52 1.28
C LEU A 29 31.29 15.87 1.81
N LEU A 30 32.06 15.88 2.89
CA LEU A 30 32.66 17.09 3.46
C LEU A 30 33.69 17.71 2.51
N GLN A 31 34.47 16.89 1.79
CA GLN A 31 35.39 17.37 0.76
C GLN A 31 34.64 18.05 -0.39
N ALA A 32 33.54 17.44 -0.86
CA ALA A 32 32.69 18.03 -1.89
C ALA A 32 32.00 19.32 -1.41
N ALA A 33 31.59 19.39 -0.14
CA ALA A 33 31.02 20.60 0.46
C ALA A 33 32.01 21.79 0.51
N ARG A 34 33.30 21.51 0.76
CA ARG A 34 34.37 22.52 0.81
C ARG A 34 34.90 22.91 -0.57
N SER A 35 34.58 22.15 -1.61
CA SER A 35 35.10 22.36 -2.97
C SER A 35 34.16 23.25 -3.78
N GLU A 36 34.74 24.09 -4.65
CA GLU A 36 34.00 24.88 -5.63
C GLU A 36 33.17 23.98 -6.56
N PRO A 37 31.98 24.41 -7.01
CA PRO A 37 31.09 23.58 -7.84
C PRO A 37 31.79 22.96 -9.06
N GLN A 38 32.68 23.73 -9.70
CA GLN A 38 33.42 23.28 -10.88
C GLN A 38 34.51 22.25 -10.55
N ALA A 39 35.10 22.31 -9.36
CA ALA A 39 36.05 21.30 -8.89
C ALA A 39 35.35 19.98 -8.56
N VAL A 40 34.14 20.03 -7.98
CA VAL A 40 33.33 18.84 -7.70
C VAL A 40 32.92 18.14 -9.00
N LEU A 41 32.51 18.90 -10.02
CA LEU A 41 32.23 18.36 -11.35
C LEU A 41 33.47 17.65 -11.94
N GLN A 42 34.67 18.22 -11.80
CA GLN A 42 35.91 17.58 -12.23
C GLN A 42 36.24 16.31 -11.44
N MET A 43 36.02 16.29 -10.11
CA MET A 43 36.25 15.10 -9.28
C MET A 43 35.39 13.90 -9.73
N HIS A 44 34.18 14.18 -10.23
CA HIS A 44 33.26 13.16 -10.73
C HIS A 44 33.27 13.01 -12.26
N SER A 45 34.26 13.60 -12.96
CA SER A 45 34.38 13.63 -14.42
C SER A 45 33.03 13.94 -15.09
N SER A 46 32.41 15.03 -14.68
CA SER A 46 31.09 15.50 -15.14
C SER A 46 31.16 16.98 -15.55
N THR A 47 30.10 17.47 -16.19
CA THR A 47 29.99 18.85 -16.66
C THR A 47 28.64 19.45 -16.29
N MET A 48 28.47 20.77 -16.43
CA MET A 48 27.16 21.42 -16.26
C MET A 48 26.11 20.94 -17.29
N GLN A 49 26.55 20.32 -18.39
CA GLN A 49 25.68 19.69 -19.39
C GLN A 49 25.39 18.20 -19.08
N GLY A 50 25.83 17.72 -17.91
CA GLY A 50 25.64 16.34 -17.48
C GLY A 50 26.64 15.36 -18.09
N LEU A 51 26.31 14.08 -17.95
CA LEU A 51 27.05 12.94 -18.53
C LEU A 51 26.50 12.59 -19.92
N SER A 52 27.30 11.87 -20.72
CA SER A 52 26.76 11.21 -21.90
C SER A 52 25.97 9.94 -21.53
N THR A 53 25.00 9.54 -22.36
CA THR A 53 24.24 8.30 -22.10
C THR A 53 25.14 7.06 -22.02
N ALA A 54 26.17 6.97 -22.86
CA ALA A 54 27.12 5.85 -22.84
C ALA A 54 27.96 5.78 -21.54
N GLU A 55 28.44 6.92 -21.05
CA GLU A 55 29.17 6.97 -19.77
C GLU A 55 28.28 6.63 -18.59
N ALA A 56 27.00 7.03 -18.64
CA ALA A 56 26.04 6.70 -17.60
C ALA A 56 25.79 5.18 -17.52
N GLU A 57 25.66 4.49 -18.67
CA GLU A 57 25.53 3.03 -18.73
C GLU A 57 26.78 2.32 -18.17
N GLU A 58 27.99 2.75 -18.55
CA GLU A 58 29.24 2.17 -18.02
C GLU A 58 29.35 2.35 -16.50
N ARG A 59 28.96 3.53 -15.98
CA ARG A 59 28.92 3.79 -14.54
C ARG A 59 27.85 2.96 -13.84
N LEU A 60 26.72 2.69 -14.48
CA LEU A 60 25.66 1.86 -13.92
C LEU A 60 26.13 0.41 -13.74
N GLU A 61 26.90 -0.13 -14.68
CA GLU A 61 27.55 -1.44 -14.53
C GLU A 61 28.57 -1.46 -13.39
N LYS A 62 29.35 -0.37 -13.26
CA LYS A 62 30.42 -0.25 -12.25
C LYS A 62 29.89 -0.06 -10.82
N TYR A 63 28.98 0.89 -10.62
CA TYR A 63 28.47 1.25 -9.29
C TYR A 63 27.21 0.46 -8.91
N GLY A 64 26.51 -0.11 -9.90
CA GLY A 64 25.22 -0.76 -9.72
C GLY A 64 24.07 0.24 -9.64
N PRO A 65 22.82 -0.26 -9.55
CA PRO A 65 21.63 0.58 -9.50
C PRO A 65 21.54 1.36 -8.19
N ASN A 66 20.98 2.57 -8.27
CA ASN A 66 20.72 3.46 -7.12
C ASN A 66 19.57 2.91 -6.24
N GLN A 67 19.88 1.90 -5.41
CA GLN A 67 18.94 1.30 -4.46
C GLN A 67 19.59 1.20 -3.07
N ALA A 68 18.94 1.80 -2.07
CA ALA A 68 19.45 1.87 -0.69
C ALA A 68 19.61 0.49 -0.03
N VAL A 69 18.72 -0.46 -0.34
CA VAL A 69 18.79 -1.85 0.13
C VAL A 69 18.78 -2.78 -1.07
N ARG A 70 19.92 -3.44 -1.30
CA ARG A 70 20.02 -4.51 -2.30
C ARG A 70 19.35 -5.75 -1.73
N GLU A 71 18.12 -6.07 -2.14
CA GLU A 71 17.55 -7.39 -1.89
C GLU A 71 18.45 -8.42 -2.58
N ARG A 72 19.05 -9.33 -1.80
CA ARG A 72 19.82 -10.43 -2.40
C ARG A 72 18.85 -11.30 -3.18
N ARG A 73 18.97 -11.30 -4.51
CA ARG A 73 18.34 -12.33 -5.34
C ARG A 73 18.86 -13.68 -4.88
N LEU A 74 17.99 -14.51 -4.31
CA LEU A 74 18.33 -15.88 -3.95
C LEU A 74 18.78 -16.60 -5.22
N THR A 75 20.02 -17.11 -5.20
CA THR A 75 20.53 -17.87 -6.34
C THR A 75 19.73 -19.16 -6.49
N TRP A 76 19.80 -19.78 -7.67
CA TRP A 76 19.17 -21.09 -7.88
C TRP A 76 19.62 -22.13 -6.83
N PHE A 77 20.90 -22.10 -6.43
CA PHE A 77 21.43 -22.96 -5.38
C PHE A 77 20.82 -22.66 -4.00
N ASP A 78 20.70 -21.38 -3.63
CA ASP A 78 20.08 -20.99 -2.35
C ASP A 78 18.63 -21.48 -2.26
N ARG A 79 17.89 -21.36 -3.37
CA ARG A 79 16.50 -21.84 -3.47
C ARG A 79 16.42 -23.35 -3.34
N LEU A 80 17.31 -24.09 -4.01
CA LEU A 80 17.35 -25.54 -3.93
C LEU A 80 17.65 -26.01 -2.50
N VAL A 81 18.65 -25.42 -1.84
CA VAL A 81 19.00 -25.75 -0.45
C VAL A 81 17.85 -25.42 0.51
N SER A 82 17.17 -24.29 0.31
CA SER A 82 15.98 -23.92 1.08
C SER A 82 14.87 -24.95 0.93
N ASN A 83 14.60 -25.41 -0.29
CA ASN A 83 13.56 -26.39 -0.58
C ASN A 83 13.88 -27.79 -0.03
N VAL A 84 15.15 -28.17 0.03
CA VAL A 84 15.58 -29.44 0.65
C VAL A 84 15.46 -29.41 2.18
N ARG A 85 15.55 -28.22 2.81
CA ARG A 85 15.38 -28.05 4.28
C ARG A 85 13.93 -28.15 4.76
N ASN A 86 13.00 -28.40 3.86
CA ASN A 86 11.60 -28.57 4.20
C ASN A 86 11.36 -29.84 5.06
N PRO A 87 10.53 -29.78 6.13
CA PRO A 87 10.25 -30.93 6.98
C PRO A 87 9.70 -32.18 6.26
N LEU A 88 8.86 -32.02 5.24
CA LEU A 88 8.32 -33.11 4.41
C LEU A 88 9.44 -33.79 3.61
N VAL A 89 10.32 -33.00 2.99
CA VAL A 89 11.46 -33.51 2.24
C VAL A 89 12.44 -34.22 3.16
N ILE A 90 12.74 -33.64 4.33
CA ILE A 90 13.59 -34.25 5.36
C ILE A 90 12.97 -35.58 5.81
N LEU A 91 11.67 -35.64 6.09
CA LEU A 91 10.99 -36.86 6.48
C LEU A 91 11.10 -37.94 5.40
N LEU A 92 10.81 -37.60 4.14
CA LEU A 92 10.94 -38.55 3.03
C LEU A 92 12.39 -39.03 2.83
N LEU A 93 13.38 -38.16 2.99
CA LEU A 93 14.79 -38.53 2.94
C LEU A 93 15.17 -39.48 4.09
N VAL A 94 14.67 -39.23 5.30
CA VAL A 94 14.88 -40.13 6.45
C VAL A 94 14.21 -41.48 6.22
N LEU A 95 12.96 -41.51 5.73
CA LEU A 95 12.27 -42.75 5.40
C LEU A 95 12.99 -43.51 4.27
N ALA A 96 13.45 -42.82 3.23
CA ALA A 96 14.25 -43.41 2.15
C ALA A 96 15.56 -44.02 2.66
N LEU A 97 16.23 -43.33 3.59
CA LEU A 97 17.45 -43.83 4.22
C LEU A 97 17.19 -45.08 5.06
N ILE A 98 16.12 -45.09 5.86
CA ILE A 98 15.72 -46.27 6.64
C ILE A 98 15.39 -47.43 5.70
N SER A 99 14.59 -47.21 4.66
CA SER A 99 14.26 -48.26 3.68
C SER A 99 15.49 -48.81 2.97
N PHE A 100 16.45 -47.95 2.63
CA PHE A 100 17.72 -48.36 2.01
C PHE A 100 18.52 -49.26 2.95
N ILE A 101 18.62 -48.89 4.22
CA ILE A 101 19.31 -49.69 5.25
C ILE A 101 18.60 -51.03 5.47
N THR A 102 17.27 -51.07 5.41
CA THR A 102 16.49 -52.32 5.53
C THR A 102 16.48 -53.19 4.26
N GLY A 103 17.09 -52.73 3.16
CA GLY A 103 17.19 -53.49 1.90
C GLY A 103 15.99 -53.37 0.96
N ASP A 104 15.01 -52.49 1.23
CA ASP A 104 13.89 -52.24 0.34
C ASP A 104 14.25 -51.20 -0.72
N LEU A 105 14.91 -51.67 -1.78
CA LEU A 105 15.33 -50.84 -2.91
C LEU A 105 14.15 -50.21 -3.67
N LYS A 106 12.97 -50.85 -3.66
CA LYS A 106 11.78 -50.34 -4.36
C LYS A 106 11.17 -49.17 -3.60
N ALA A 107 10.97 -49.30 -2.29
CA ALA A 107 10.49 -48.21 -1.45
C ALA A 107 11.48 -47.03 -1.44
N THR A 108 12.78 -47.32 -1.39
CA THR A 108 13.84 -46.30 -1.48
C THR A 108 13.76 -45.51 -2.79
N ALA A 109 13.71 -46.21 -3.93
CA ALA A 109 13.62 -45.56 -5.25
C ALA A 109 12.35 -44.71 -5.37
N MET A 110 11.21 -45.21 -4.86
CA MET A 110 9.95 -44.49 -4.85
C MET A 110 10.02 -43.20 -4.03
N MET A 111 10.52 -43.27 -2.79
CA MET A 111 10.67 -42.08 -1.95
C MET A 111 11.63 -41.07 -2.57
N GLY A 112 12.70 -41.54 -3.23
CA GLY A 112 13.58 -40.68 -4.02
C GLY A 112 12.85 -39.94 -5.14
N VAL A 113 12.00 -40.64 -5.91
CA VAL A 113 11.16 -40.01 -6.95
C VAL A 113 10.19 -39.00 -6.34
N MET A 114 9.56 -39.32 -5.21
CA MET A 114 8.65 -38.40 -4.52
C MET A 114 9.36 -37.15 -4.00
N VAL A 115 10.58 -37.28 -3.47
CA VAL A 115 11.41 -36.14 -3.06
C VAL A 115 11.73 -35.26 -4.28
N VAL A 116 12.18 -35.86 -5.38
CA VAL A 116 12.50 -35.10 -6.60
C VAL A 116 11.27 -34.38 -7.13
N LEU A 117 10.12 -35.06 -7.18
CA LEU A 117 8.85 -34.48 -7.63
C LEU A 117 8.41 -33.33 -6.70
N GLY A 118 8.44 -33.55 -5.39
CA GLY A 118 8.05 -32.54 -4.38
C GLY A 118 8.94 -31.30 -4.43
N VAL A 119 10.27 -31.48 -4.45
CA VAL A 119 11.23 -30.36 -4.56
C VAL A 119 11.09 -29.63 -5.89
N SER A 120 10.92 -30.35 -7.00
CA SER A 120 10.76 -29.74 -8.33
C SER A 120 9.47 -28.92 -8.41
N LEU A 121 8.36 -29.49 -7.96
CA LEU A 121 7.06 -28.84 -7.95
C LEU A 121 7.09 -27.56 -7.09
N ARG A 122 7.67 -27.65 -5.89
CA ARG A 122 7.87 -26.51 -4.99
C ARG A 122 8.74 -25.42 -5.63
N TYR A 123 9.85 -25.80 -6.25
CA TYR A 123 10.71 -24.88 -6.97
C TYR A 123 9.96 -24.14 -8.09
N PHE A 124 9.21 -24.87 -8.94
CA PHE A 124 8.42 -24.26 -10.02
C PHE A 124 7.34 -23.33 -9.49
N GLN A 125 6.69 -23.70 -8.38
CA GLN A 125 5.66 -22.88 -7.74
C GLN A 125 6.25 -21.58 -7.15
N GLU A 126 7.36 -21.67 -6.42
CA GLU A 126 8.07 -20.50 -5.87
C GLU A 126 8.62 -19.60 -6.98
N ALA A 127 9.26 -20.18 -8.01
CA ALA A 127 9.79 -19.43 -9.14
C ALA A 127 8.68 -18.65 -9.89
N ARG A 128 7.51 -19.26 -10.07
CA ARG A 128 6.36 -18.59 -10.68
C ARG A 128 5.81 -17.47 -9.81
N ALA A 129 5.77 -17.68 -8.49
CA ALA A 129 5.32 -16.68 -7.54
C ALA A 129 6.25 -15.45 -7.53
N ASP A 130 7.57 -15.68 -7.54
CA ASP A 130 8.59 -14.63 -7.60
C ASP A 130 8.57 -13.87 -8.91
N ALA A 131 8.50 -14.56 -10.05
CA ALA A 131 8.46 -13.92 -11.37
C ALA A 131 7.26 -12.97 -11.49
N ALA A 132 6.09 -13.40 -11.00
CA ALA A 132 4.90 -12.56 -10.96
C ALA A 132 5.07 -11.34 -10.05
N ALA A 133 5.83 -11.46 -8.95
CA ALA A 133 6.13 -10.33 -8.07
C ALA A 133 7.16 -9.35 -8.68
N GLU A 134 8.17 -9.85 -9.41
CA GLU A 134 9.16 -9.01 -10.10
C GLU A 134 8.56 -8.20 -11.25
N GLU A 135 7.70 -8.80 -12.08
CA GLU A 135 7.01 -8.10 -13.19
C GLU A 135 6.17 -6.91 -12.67
N LEU A 136 5.56 -7.07 -11.49
CA LEU A 136 4.81 -6.01 -10.82
C LEU A 136 5.71 -4.89 -10.29
N ARG A 137 6.87 -5.23 -9.70
CA ARG A 137 7.85 -4.23 -9.22
C ARG A 137 8.37 -3.36 -10.36
N ALA A 138 8.52 -3.92 -11.56
CA ALA A 138 8.97 -3.18 -12.74
C ALA A 138 7.97 -2.11 -13.22
N MET A 139 6.68 -2.19 -12.83
CA MET A 139 5.65 -1.21 -13.22
C MET A 139 5.64 0.08 -12.36
N VAL A 140 6.46 0.16 -11.31
CA VAL A 140 6.42 1.26 -10.32
C VAL A 140 7.83 1.83 -10.11
N SER A 141 8.37 2.52 -11.11
CA SER A 141 9.61 3.30 -10.96
C SER A 141 9.28 4.78 -10.80
N THR A 142 9.79 5.37 -9.72
CA THR A 142 9.86 6.83 -9.58
C THR A 142 10.99 7.35 -10.46
N THR A 143 10.78 8.48 -11.13
CA THR A 143 11.76 9.10 -12.03
C THR A 143 12.54 10.21 -11.34
N ALA A 144 13.65 10.61 -11.92
CA ALA A 144 14.40 11.80 -11.57
C ALA A 144 14.70 12.58 -12.85
N THR A 145 14.58 13.91 -12.79
CA THR A 145 14.95 14.77 -13.92
C THR A 145 16.46 14.96 -13.92
N VAL A 146 17.12 14.48 -14.96
CA VAL A 146 18.57 14.62 -15.16
C VAL A 146 18.88 15.42 -16.41
N ILE A 147 20.08 15.98 -16.45
CA ILE A 147 20.70 16.46 -17.68
C ILE A 147 21.66 15.37 -18.16
N ARG A 148 21.41 14.80 -19.34
CA ARG A 148 22.39 13.98 -20.07
C ARG A 148 22.42 14.42 -21.52
N ASP A 149 23.58 14.31 -22.17
CA ASP A 149 23.79 14.78 -23.54
C ASP A 149 23.35 16.25 -23.76
N GLY A 150 23.45 17.07 -22.70
CA GLY A 150 23.02 18.47 -22.70
C GLY A 150 21.50 18.71 -22.71
N GLN A 151 20.68 17.66 -22.65
CA GLN A 151 19.22 17.76 -22.66
C GLN A 151 18.61 17.31 -21.32
N ARG A 152 17.46 17.88 -20.98
CA ARG A 152 16.67 17.44 -19.82
C ARG A 152 15.90 16.18 -20.19
N GLN A 153 16.04 15.16 -19.36
CA GLN A 153 15.33 13.89 -19.53
C GLN A 153 14.91 13.32 -18.18
N GLU A 154 13.75 12.68 -18.13
CA GLU A 154 13.36 11.88 -16.98
C GLU A 154 13.91 10.47 -17.13
N ILE A 155 14.63 10.01 -16.10
CA ILE A 155 15.14 8.64 -16.02
C ILE A 155 14.61 7.96 -14.75
N PRO A 156 14.46 6.63 -14.72
CA PRO A 156 14.18 5.90 -13.49
C PRO A 156 15.26 6.17 -12.43
N LEU A 157 14.85 6.38 -11.17
CA LEU A 157 15.73 6.64 -10.03
C LEU A 157 16.86 5.63 -9.88
N GLN A 158 16.59 4.36 -10.21
CA GLN A 158 17.54 3.25 -10.15
C GLN A 158 18.69 3.35 -11.16
N ASP A 159 18.49 4.10 -12.25
CA ASP A 159 19.47 4.27 -13.34
C ASP A 159 20.35 5.50 -13.13
N LEU A 160 20.18 6.18 -11.99
CA LEU A 160 20.99 7.32 -11.59
C LEU A 160 22.37 6.86 -11.11
N VAL A 161 23.42 7.54 -11.56
CA VAL A 161 24.81 7.19 -11.25
C VAL A 161 25.60 8.37 -10.68
N PRO A 162 26.69 8.12 -9.94
CA PRO A 162 27.59 9.19 -9.50
C PRO A 162 28.09 10.03 -10.67
N GLY A 163 27.96 11.36 -10.55
CA GLY A 163 28.30 12.35 -11.58
C GLY A 163 27.14 12.80 -12.45
N ASP A 164 25.96 12.17 -12.40
CA ASP A 164 24.76 12.72 -13.04
C ASP A 164 24.45 14.13 -12.49
N VAL A 165 23.94 15.01 -13.35
CA VAL A 165 23.43 16.32 -12.94
C VAL A 165 21.91 16.25 -12.87
N VAL A 166 21.37 16.43 -11.68
CA VAL A 166 19.93 16.38 -11.39
C VAL A 166 19.35 17.79 -11.27
N LEU A 167 18.10 17.93 -11.68
CA LEU A 167 17.29 19.11 -11.45
C LEU A 167 16.29 18.78 -10.35
N LEU A 168 16.23 19.64 -9.33
CA LEU A 168 15.35 19.53 -8.18
C LEU A 168 14.37 20.71 -8.20
N ALA A 169 13.09 20.42 -7.98
CA ALA A 169 12.03 21.40 -7.81
C ALA A 169 11.20 21.08 -6.55
N ALA A 170 10.40 22.04 -6.10
CA ALA A 170 9.46 21.83 -4.99
C ALA A 170 8.55 20.62 -5.23
N GLY A 171 8.48 19.71 -4.26
CA GLY A 171 7.76 18.45 -4.34
C GLY A 171 8.64 17.24 -4.69
N ASP A 172 9.83 17.45 -5.26
CA ASP A 172 10.74 16.37 -5.63
C ASP A 172 11.37 15.74 -4.39
N MET A 173 11.54 14.42 -4.46
CA MET A 173 12.43 13.72 -3.55
C MET A 173 13.88 13.87 -4.04
N VAL A 174 14.80 14.17 -3.13
CA VAL A 174 16.21 14.21 -3.45
C VAL A 174 16.67 12.77 -3.77
N PRO A 175 17.13 12.51 -5.01
CA PRO A 175 17.19 11.15 -5.57
C PRO A 175 18.43 10.34 -5.14
N ALA A 176 19.45 11.04 -4.67
CA ALA A 176 20.75 10.52 -4.24
C ALA A 176 21.41 11.56 -3.32
N ASP A 177 22.60 11.29 -2.78
CA ASP A 177 23.34 12.36 -2.11
C ASP A 177 23.98 13.26 -3.16
N VAL A 178 23.67 14.55 -3.10
CA VAL A 178 24.01 15.51 -4.15
C VAL A 178 24.66 16.78 -3.60
N ARG A 179 25.51 17.39 -4.42
CA ARG A 179 26.10 18.72 -4.19
C ARG A 179 25.37 19.76 -5.04
N VAL A 180 24.82 20.78 -4.39
CA VAL A 180 24.07 21.87 -5.04
C VAL A 180 25.00 22.76 -5.87
N LEU A 181 24.82 22.79 -7.18
CA LEU A 181 25.60 23.63 -8.11
C LEU A 181 25.00 25.03 -8.25
N SER A 182 23.67 25.12 -8.25
CA SER A 182 22.90 26.36 -8.24
C SER A 182 21.60 26.14 -7.49
N ALA A 183 21.10 27.17 -6.78
CA ALA A 183 19.84 27.11 -6.06
C ALA A 183 19.13 28.47 -6.12
N LYS A 184 17.80 28.43 -6.13
CA LYS A 184 16.93 29.59 -5.97
C LYS A 184 15.91 29.27 -4.89
N ASP A 185 16.04 29.94 -3.73
CA ASP A 185 15.17 29.80 -2.56
C ASP A 185 14.89 28.34 -2.16
N LEU A 186 15.94 27.51 -2.17
CA LEU A 186 15.82 26.06 -1.96
C LEU A 186 15.69 25.75 -0.46
N PHE A 187 14.57 25.18 -0.06
CA PHE A 187 14.35 24.66 1.30
C PHE A 187 14.08 23.16 1.23
N VAL A 188 14.86 22.40 2.01
CA VAL A 188 14.78 20.94 2.04
C VAL A 188 14.37 20.47 3.43
N ASN A 189 13.33 19.65 3.49
CA ASN A 189 12.92 18.97 4.69
C ASN A 189 13.80 17.73 4.92
N GLN A 190 14.58 17.77 6.00
CA GLN A 190 15.53 16.72 6.38
C GLN A 190 15.05 15.89 7.58
N ALA A 191 13.78 15.99 7.97
CA ALA A 191 13.22 15.32 9.15
C ALA A 191 13.44 13.79 9.13
N ALA A 192 13.48 13.18 7.93
CA ALA A 192 13.75 11.75 7.77
C ALA A 192 15.15 11.33 8.29
N LEU A 193 16.13 12.24 8.27
CA LEU A 193 17.52 11.99 8.67
C LEU A 193 17.86 12.63 10.02
N THR A 194 17.41 13.86 10.27
CA THR A 194 17.75 14.62 11.49
C THR A 194 16.70 14.46 12.60
N GLY A 195 15.45 14.14 12.23
CA GLY A 195 14.31 14.16 13.14
C GLY A 195 13.73 15.56 13.41
N GLU A 196 14.32 16.61 12.85
CA GLU A 196 13.87 17.99 12.99
C GLU A 196 12.88 18.35 11.87
N ALA A 197 11.73 18.90 12.24
CA ALA A 197 10.63 19.15 11.30
C ALA A 197 10.78 20.46 10.51
N LEU A 198 11.69 21.36 10.89
CA LEU A 198 11.88 22.64 10.21
C LEU A 198 12.69 22.45 8.92
N PRO A 199 12.20 22.95 7.77
CA PRO A 199 12.96 22.94 6.52
C PRO A 199 14.28 23.71 6.67
N VAL A 200 15.34 23.16 6.09
CA VAL A 200 16.68 23.77 6.11
C VAL A 200 16.93 24.43 4.77
N GLU A 201 17.36 25.69 4.80
CA GLU A 201 17.76 26.43 3.60
C GLU A 201 19.04 25.83 2.98
N LYS A 202 19.05 25.74 1.65
CA LYS A 202 20.16 25.20 0.88
C LYS A 202 20.67 26.20 -0.16
N ALA A 203 21.99 26.27 -0.28
CA ALA A 203 22.70 27.22 -1.14
C ALA A 203 23.83 26.55 -1.92
N ALA A 204 24.22 27.14 -3.05
CA ALA A 204 25.29 26.60 -3.87
C ALA A 204 26.71 26.91 -3.36
N ALA A 205 26.84 27.95 -2.52
CA ALA A 205 28.10 28.47 -2.02
C ALA A 205 28.96 27.38 -1.34
N THR A 206 30.27 27.53 -1.42
CA THR A 206 31.21 26.65 -0.73
C THR A 206 31.05 26.77 0.78
N GLU A 207 31.13 25.64 1.48
CA GLU A 207 31.00 25.63 2.93
C GLU A 207 32.36 25.96 3.55
N ALA A 208 32.47 27.19 4.07
CA ALA A 208 33.70 27.69 4.69
C ALA A 208 33.91 27.13 6.11
N ARG A 209 32.86 26.62 6.75
CA ARG A 209 32.93 26.07 8.12
C ARG A 209 33.52 24.66 8.12
N GLU A 210 34.35 24.37 9.12
CA GLU A 210 34.78 23.00 9.39
C GLU A 210 33.66 22.20 10.06
N LEU A 211 32.77 21.64 9.25
CA LEU A 211 31.71 20.78 9.73
C LEU A 211 32.24 19.37 10.03
N GLN A 212 31.81 18.79 11.15
CA GLN A 212 32.04 17.37 11.48
C GLN A 212 30.93 16.48 10.90
N ASN A 213 29.71 17.02 10.80
CA ASN A 213 28.54 16.31 10.31
C ASN A 213 28.15 16.85 8.91
N PRO A 214 28.16 16.00 7.85
CA PRO A 214 27.73 16.41 6.52
C PRO A 214 26.31 16.95 6.49
N LEU A 215 25.41 16.46 7.35
CA LEU A 215 23.99 16.84 7.36
C LEU A 215 23.77 18.35 7.61
N GLU A 216 24.72 19.01 8.27
CA GLU A 216 24.68 20.44 8.56
C GLU A 216 25.08 21.33 7.36
N ALA A 217 25.65 20.74 6.31
CA ALA A 217 26.12 21.50 5.15
C ALA A 217 24.93 22.09 4.39
N ALA A 218 24.94 23.42 4.19
CA ALA A 218 23.90 24.12 3.43
C ALA A 218 23.92 23.78 1.94
N ASN A 219 24.99 23.15 1.45
CA ASN A 219 25.25 22.97 0.04
C ASN A 219 25.21 21.50 -0.42
N LEU A 220 24.81 20.62 0.49
CA LEU A 220 24.51 19.21 0.27
C LEU A 220 23.02 18.92 0.50
N CYS A 221 22.47 18.07 -0.35
CA CYS A 221 21.15 17.46 -0.18
C CYS A 221 21.33 15.93 -0.15
N PHE A 222 20.45 15.25 0.58
CA PHE A 222 20.64 13.83 0.90
C PHE A 222 19.50 12.98 0.36
N MET A 223 19.82 11.75 -0.05
CA MET A 223 18.82 10.81 -0.56
C MET A 223 17.66 10.64 0.43
N GLY A 224 16.43 10.72 -0.07
CA GLY A 224 15.21 10.53 0.75
C GLY A 224 14.78 11.75 1.58
N THR A 225 15.45 12.89 1.42
CA THR A 225 14.95 14.21 1.87
C THR A 225 14.09 14.85 0.78
N ASN A 226 13.26 15.82 1.12
CA ASN A 226 12.27 16.37 0.19
C ASN A 226 12.46 17.87 0.01
N VAL A 227 12.29 18.35 -1.22
CA VAL A 227 12.28 19.78 -1.51
C VAL A 227 10.91 20.34 -1.18
N GLU A 228 10.83 21.23 -0.19
CA GLU A 228 9.59 21.91 0.21
C GLU A 228 9.33 23.11 -0.70
N ILE A 229 10.37 23.92 -0.94
CA ILE A 229 10.30 25.18 -1.67
C ILE A 229 11.56 25.35 -2.53
N GLY A 230 11.42 26.00 -3.68
CA GLY A 230 12.52 26.43 -4.52
C GLY A 230 12.90 25.43 -5.61
N ALA A 231 14.03 25.69 -6.25
CA ALA A 231 14.60 24.84 -7.28
C ALA A 231 16.13 24.87 -7.23
N ALA A 232 16.76 23.77 -7.66
CA ALA A 232 18.21 23.66 -7.70
C ALA A 232 18.70 22.73 -8.81
N THR A 233 19.92 22.99 -9.27
CA THR A 233 20.70 22.04 -10.07
C THR A 233 21.78 21.46 -9.17
N ALA A 234 21.94 20.14 -9.14
CA ALA A 234 22.90 19.47 -8.26
C ALA A 234 23.62 18.32 -8.99
N VAL A 235 24.84 18.00 -8.57
CA VAL A 235 25.57 16.82 -9.07
C VAL A 235 25.50 15.68 -8.06
N VAL A 236 25.28 14.47 -8.56
CA VAL A 236 25.22 13.24 -7.76
C VAL A 236 26.62 12.85 -7.28
N LEU A 237 26.79 12.72 -5.96
CA LEU A 237 28.05 12.34 -5.33
C LEU A 237 28.12 10.83 -5.09
N SER A 238 27.07 10.28 -4.48
CA SER A 238 26.96 8.85 -4.16
C SER A 238 25.54 8.35 -4.37
N THR A 239 25.40 7.07 -4.70
CA THR A 239 24.13 6.40 -5.00
C THR A 239 23.96 5.12 -4.19
N GLY A 240 22.72 4.66 -4.05
CA GLY A 240 22.35 3.39 -3.44
C GLY A 240 22.82 3.25 -2.00
N SER A 241 23.49 2.14 -1.69
CA SER A 241 23.94 1.82 -0.33
C SER A 241 25.07 2.72 0.19
N GLU A 242 25.73 3.49 -0.67
CA GLU A 242 26.82 4.41 -0.30
C GLU A 242 26.31 5.81 0.09
N THR A 243 25.02 6.09 -0.07
CA THR A 243 24.40 7.31 0.44
C THR A 243 24.31 7.29 1.97
N VAL A 244 24.17 8.46 2.59
CA VAL A 244 23.92 8.59 4.04
C VAL A 244 22.67 7.80 4.44
N PHE A 245 21.59 7.94 3.66
CA PHE A 245 20.37 7.18 3.88
C PHE A 245 20.59 5.67 3.67
N GLY A 246 21.31 5.25 2.64
CA GLY A 246 21.63 3.85 2.37
C GLY A 246 22.47 3.19 3.46
N ALA A 247 23.46 3.91 3.98
CA ALA A 247 24.29 3.46 5.09
C ALA A 247 23.46 3.32 6.38
N LEU A 248 22.54 4.27 6.66
CA LEU A 248 21.59 4.18 7.76
C LEU A 248 20.62 3.02 7.56
N ALA A 249 20.04 2.87 6.37
CA ALA A 249 19.13 1.79 6.02
C ALA A 249 19.79 0.43 6.27
N LYS A 250 21.06 0.24 5.87
CA LYS A 250 21.84 -0.98 6.13
C LYS A 250 22.00 -1.32 7.62
N SER A 251 22.05 -0.30 8.49
CA SER A 251 22.09 -0.47 9.95
C SER A 251 20.70 -0.60 10.60
N VAL A 252 19.66 -0.08 9.95
CA VAL A 252 18.26 -0.02 10.42
C VAL A 252 17.37 -1.10 9.77
N VAL A 253 17.92 -1.98 8.92
CA VAL A 253 17.19 -3.10 8.24
C VAL A 253 16.33 -3.97 9.19
N ALA A 254 16.50 -3.87 10.51
CA ALA A 254 15.83 -4.71 11.49
C ALA A 254 14.48 -4.21 12.03
N ARG A 255 13.58 -3.65 11.20
CA ARG A 255 12.12 -3.63 11.49
C ARG A 255 11.32 -3.28 10.23
N GLN A 256 11.09 -4.27 9.37
CA GLN A 256 9.92 -4.23 8.48
C GLN A 256 8.68 -4.01 9.36
N VAL A 257 7.84 -3.04 9.01
CA VAL A 257 6.55 -2.86 9.68
C VAL A 257 5.75 -4.12 9.39
N VAL A 258 5.58 -4.96 10.42
CA VAL A 258 4.84 -6.22 10.31
C VAL A 258 3.41 -5.86 9.92
N THR A 259 2.96 -6.33 8.76
CA THR A 259 1.63 -5.98 8.26
C THR A 259 0.55 -6.72 9.04
N SER A 260 -0.70 -6.23 9.00
CA SER A 260 -1.84 -6.94 9.62
C SER A 260 -1.98 -8.37 9.07
N PHE A 261 -1.58 -8.55 7.81
CA PHE A 261 -1.48 -9.82 7.11
C PHE A 261 -0.45 -10.77 7.75
N ASP A 262 0.77 -10.30 7.98
CA ASP A 262 1.85 -11.09 8.61
C ASP A 262 1.44 -11.52 10.03
N VAL A 263 0.77 -10.62 10.76
CA VAL A 263 0.18 -10.95 12.07
C VAL A 263 -0.89 -12.03 11.95
N GLY A 264 -1.77 -11.94 10.94
CA GLY A 264 -2.81 -12.92 10.65
C GLY A 264 -2.25 -14.31 10.35
N ILE A 265 -1.27 -14.40 9.45
CA ILE A 265 -0.56 -15.66 9.13
C ILE A 265 0.10 -16.22 10.39
N ASN A 266 0.84 -15.41 11.13
CA ASN A 266 1.54 -15.89 12.33
C ASN A 266 0.55 -16.47 13.36
N LYS A 267 -0.58 -15.80 13.59
CA LYS A 267 -1.65 -16.32 14.46
C LYS A 267 -2.22 -17.65 13.93
N PHE A 268 -2.42 -17.78 12.62
CA PHE A 268 -2.87 -19.03 12.01
C PHE A 268 -1.83 -20.16 12.15
N THR A 269 -0.55 -19.86 11.93
CA THR A 269 0.56 -20.80 12.14
C THR A 269 0.58 -21.30 13.59
N TRP A 270 0.45 -20.40 14.56
CA TRP A 270 0.35 -20.78 15.98
C TRP A 270 -0.89 -21.61 16.30
N LEU A 271 -2.02 -21.34 15.66
CA LEU A 271 -3.23 -22.18 15.78
C LEU A 271 -2.94 -23.61 15.30
N MET A 272 -2.30 -23.78 14.15
CA MET A 272 -1.93 -25.11 13.64
C MET A 272 -0.91 -25.81 14.54
N ILE A 273 0.09 -25.10 15.03
CA ILE A 273 1.06 -25.64 16.01
C ILE A 273 0.33 -26.11 17.28
N SER A 274 -0.68 -25.37 17.76
CA SER A 274 -1.45 -25.76 18.94
C SER A 274 -2.20 -27.09 18.73
N PHE A 275 -2.71 -27.33 17.52
CA PHE A 275 -3.33 -28.61 17.16
C PHE A 275 -2.30 -29.74 17.06
N MET A 276 -1.15 -29.49 16.45
CA MET A 276 -0.05 -30.47 16.37
C MET A 276 0.47 -30.86 17.75
N ALA A 277 0.61 -29.89 18.66
CA ALA A 277 1.10 -30.10 20.02
C ALA A 277 0.21 -31.07 20.84
N VAL A 278 -1.06 -31.23 20.45
CA VAL A 278 -1.97 -32.19 21.07
C VAL A 278 -2.04 -33.50 20.27
N MET A 279 -2.27 -33.42 18.96
CA MET A 279 -2.51 -34.61 18.14
C MET A 279 -1.27 -35.46 17.94
N VAL A 280 -0.10 -34.85 17.69
CA VAL A 280 1.13 -35.61 17.39
C VAL A 280 1.58 -36.44 18.59
N PRO A 281 1.67 -35.90 19.83
CA PRO A 281 1.97 -36.72 21.01
C PRO A 281 0.89 -37.77 21.28
N ALA A 282 -0.39 -37.45 21.08
CA ALA A 282 -1.47 -38.43 21.26
C ALA A 282 -1.31 -39.63 20.31
N VAL A 283 -1.09 -39.39 19.01
CA VAL A 283 -0.82 -40.44 18.02
C VAL A 283 0.42 -41.25 18.41
N PHE A 284 1.51 -40.59 18.79
CA PHE A 284 2.75 -41.25 19.18
C PHE A 284 2.57 -42.19 20.37
N LEU A 285 1.96 -41.69 21.46
CA LEU A 285 1.75 -42.46 22.68
C LEU A 285 0.76 -43.61 22.49
N ILE A 286 -0.37 -43.35 21.83
CA ILE A 286 -1.39 -44.38 21.57
C ILE A 286 -0.81 -45.51 20.72
N ASN A 287 -0.12 -45.18 19.62
CA ASN A 287 0.48 -46.21 18.76
C ASN A 287 1.66 -46.92 19.43
N GLY A 288 2.53 -46.20 20.14
CA GLY A 288 3.66 -46.79 20.86
C GLY A 288 3.22 -47.79 21.93
N LEU A 289 2.19 -47.44 22.71
CA LEU A 289 1.64 -48.30 23.76
C LEU A 289 0.79 -49.44 23.20
N SER A 290 -0.06 -49.18 22.20
CA SER A 290 -0.99 -50.20 21.67
C SER A 290 -0.31 -51.20 20.74
N LYS A 291 0.73 -50.80 20.00
CA LYS A 291 1.35 -51.62 18.94
C LYS A 291 2.77 -52.08 19.28
N GLY A 292 3.40 -51.51 20.30
CA GLY A 292 4.73 -51.90 20.77
C GLY A 292 5.91 -51.48 19.87
N ASN A 293 5.66 -50.99 18.65
CA ASN A 293 6.71 -50.50 17.75
C ASN A 293 6.89 -48.98 17.87
N TRP A 294 7.82 -48.57 18.73
CA TRP A 294 8.11 -47.16 19.00
C TRP A 294 8.68 -46.41 17.79
N LEU A 295 9.44 -47.07 16.92
CA LEU A 295 10.02 -46.44 15.73
C LEU A 295 8.93 -46.14 14.69
N GLU A 296 8.06 -47.10 14.40
CA GLU A 296 6.93 -46.89 13.50
C GLU A 296 5.95 -45.85 14.06
N ALA A 297 5.66 -45.89 15.37
CA ALA A 297 4.84 -44.88 16.03
C ALA A 297 5.45 -43.47 15.90
N PHE A 298 6.77 -43.34 16.02
CA PHE A 298 7.49 -42.07 15.85
C PHE A 298 7.39 -41.56 14.41
N LEU A 299 7.72 -42.40 13.42
CA LEU A 299 7.66 -42.04 12.00
C LEU A 299 6.24 -41.68 11.57
N PHE A 300 5.24 -42.38 12.10
CA PHE A 300 3.84 -42.10 11.85
C PHE A 300 3.39 -40.77 12.48
N ALA A 301 3.77 -40.50 13.73
CA ALA A 301 3.50 -39.22 14.38
C ALA A 301 4.14 -38.04 13.64
N LEU A 302 5.35 -38.22 13.10
CA LEU A 302 6.02 -37.21 12.27
C LEU A 302 5.29 -36.99 10.93
N ALA A 303 4.77 -38.05 10.30
CA ALA A 303 3.92 -37.92 9.11
C ALA A 303 2.60 -37.17 9.39
N VAL A 304 1.99 -37.40 10.56
CA VAL A 304 0.82 -36.64 11.03
C VAL A 304 1.16 -35.16 11.23
N ALA A 305 2.32 -34.85 11.84
CA ALA A 305 2.78 -33.48 12.02
C ALA A 305 2.94 -32.74 10.68
N VAL A 306 3.58 -33.41 9.71
CA VAL A 306 3.74 -32.88 8.35
C VAL A 306 2.38 -32.69 7.67
N GLY A 307 1.45 -33.64 7.81
CA GLY A 307 0.11 -33.52 7.22
C GLY A 307 -0.75 -32.39 7.78
N LEU A 308 -0.52 -31.97 9.02
CA LEU A 308 -1.16 -30.79 9.60
C LEU A 308 -0.51 -29.47 9.16
N THR A 309 0.67 -29.50 8.56
CA THR A 309 1.42 -28.28 8.23
C THR A 309 0.85 -27.68 6.94
N PRO A 310 0.41 -26.40 6.95
CA PRO A 310 -0.13 -25.73 5.77
C PRO A 310 1.02 -25.27 4.86
N GLU A 311 1.72 -26.22 4.23
CA GLU A 311 2.95 -25.96 3.47
C GLU A 311 2.73 -25.03 2.28
N MET A 312 1.57 -25.14 1.63
CA MET A 312 1.21 -24.39 0.43
C MET A 312 0.75 -22.95 0.72
N LEU A 313 0.59 -22.57 1.99
CA LEU A 313 0.07 -21.25 2.37
C LEU A 313 0.91 -20.09 1.81
N PRO A 314 2.25 -20.04 1.96
CA PRO A 314 3.05 -18.93 1.45
C PRO A 314 2.95 -18.79 -0.07
N MET A 315 2.93 -19.91 -0.79
CA MET A 315 2.80 -19.94 -2.24
C MET A 315 1.44 -19.42 -2.70
N ILE A 316 0.35 -19.95 -2.12
CA ILE A 316 -1.03 -19.54 -2.47
C ILE A 316 -1.23 -18.05 -2.22
N VAL A 317 -0.68 -17.55 -1.11
CA VAL A 317 -0.69 -16.13 -0.77
C VAL A 317 -0.01 -15.30 -1.87
N THR A 318 1.26 -15.60 -2.19
CA THR A 318 2.02 -14.81 -3.16
C THR A 318 1.36 -14.82 -4.54
N VAL A 319 0.94 -16.00 -5.03
CA VAL A 319 0.27 -16.10 -6.34
C VAL A 319 -1.03 -15.30 -6.38
N ASN A 320 -1.82 -15.34 -5.29
CA ASN A 320 -3.09 -14.63 -5.22
C ASN A 320 -2.89 -13.11 -5.10
N LEU A 321 -1.92 -12.65 -4.29
CA LEU A 321 -1.54 -11.25 -4.21
C LEU A 321 -1.02 -10.72 -5.56
N SER A 322 -0.13 -11.46 -6.23
CA SER A 322 0.41 -11.06 -7.53
C SER A 322 -0.68 -11.01 -8.60
N LYS A 323 -1.54 -12.03 -8.68
CA LYS A 323 -2.70 -12.01 -9.59
C LYS A 323 -3.64 -10.84 -9.29
N GLY A 324 -3.87 -10.56 -8.00
CA GLY A 324 -4.66 -9.43 -7.52
C GLY A 324 -4.10 -8.09 -8.00
N ALA A 325 -2.80 -7.87 -7.83
CA ALA A 325 -2.10 -6.68 -8.30
C ALA A 325 -2.19 -6.51 -9.82
N ILE A 326 -2.08 -7.59 -10.61
CA ILE A 326 -2.25 -7.53 -12.07
C ILE A 326 -3.70 -7.14 -12.42
N SER A 327 -4.69 -7.72 -11.73
CA SER A 327 -6.11 -7.37 -11.91
C SER A 327 -6.37 -5.89 -11.60
N MET A 328 -5.79 -5.40 -10.49
CA MET A 328 -5.85 -4.00 -10.07
C MET A 328 -5.20 -3.06 -11.09
N SER A 329 -4.03 -3.42 -11.62
CA SER A 329 -3.31 -2.59 -12.61
C SER A 329 -4.13 -2.36 -13.86
N ARG A 330 -4.82 -3.41 -14.36
CA ARG A 330 -5.79 -3.29 -15.48
C ARG A 330 -6.96 -2.36 -15.18
N LYS A 331 -7.28 -2.17 -13.90
CA LYS A 331 -8.28 -1.23 -13.40
C LYS A 331 -7.67 0.10 -12.95
N LYS A 332 -6.46 0.44 -13.39
CA LYS A 332 -5.77 1.70 -13.11
C LYS A 332 -5.36 1.88 -11.63
N VAL A 333 -5.19 0.78 -10.90
CA VAL A 333 -4.70 0.74 -9.52
C VAL A 333 -3.37 0.00 -9.48
N ILE A 334 -2.29 0.71 -9.18
CA ILE A 334 -0.94 0.16 -9.10
C ILE A 334 -0.59 -0.14 -7.64
N VAL A 335 -0.06 -1.34 -7.39
CA VAL A 335 0.30 -1.79 -6.05
C VAL A 335 1.82 -1.76 -5.90
N LYS A 336 2.35 -0.88 -5.04
CA LYS A 336 3.78 -0.82 -4.72
C LYS A 336 4.19 -1.92 -3.73
N ARG A 337 3.30 -2.24 -2.79
CA ARG A 337 3.51 -3.31 -1.78
C ARG A 337 2.39 -4.33 -1.82
N LEU A 338 2.69 -5.57 -2.22
CA LEU A 338 1.70 -6.65 -2.36
C LEU A 338 0.86 -6.87 -1.09
N ASN A 339 1.49 -6.80 0.09
CA ASN A 339 0.80 -7.01 1.36
C ASN A 339 -0.28 -5.94 1.65
N ALA A 340 -0.20 -4.75 1.02
CA ALA A 340 -1.18 -3.69 1.18
C ALA A 340 -2.53 -4.01 0.52
N ILE A 341 -2.58 -4.95 -0.42
CA ILE A 341 -3.83 -5.40 -1.11
C ILE A 341 -4.89 -5.85 -0.09
N GLN A 342 -4.47 -6.53 0.97
CA GLN A 342 -5.40 -7.02 1.99
C GLN A 342 -5.93 -5.89 2.85
N ASN A 343 -5.08 -4.98 3.33
CA ASN A 343 -5.51 -3.81 4.07
C ASN A 343 -6.45 -2.94 3.20
N PHE A 344 -6.18 -2.85 1.90
CA PHE A 344 -7.00 -2.09 0.97
C PHE A 344 -8.40 -2.70 0.80
N GLY A 345 -8.50 -4.03 0.77
CA GLY A 345 -9.79 -4.72 0.80
C GLY A 345 -10.51 -4.69 2.15
N ALA A 346 -9.75 -4.69 3.26
CA ALA A 346 -10.26 -4.69 4.63
C ALA A 346 -10.61 -3.30 5.17
N MET A 347 -10.23 -2.24 4.46
CA MET A 347 -10.48 -0.85 4.80
C MET A 347 -11.98 -0.62 5.08
N ASP A 348 -12.26 -0.01 6.23
CA ASP A 348 -13.59 0.41 6.67
C ASP A 348 -13.70 1.94 6.81
N VAL A 349 -12.58 2.66 6.89
CA VAL A 349 -12.54 4.13 6.88
C VAL A 349 -11.55 4.61 5.81
N LEU A 350 -12.02 5.48 4.92
CA LEU A 350 -11.19 6.22 3.97
C LEU A 350 -11.05 7.66 4.44
N CYS A 351 -9.87 8.04 4.91
CA CYS A 351 -9.50 9.43 5.10
C CYS A 351 -8.98 9.99 3.77
N THR A 352 -9.44 11.16 3.36
CA THR A 352 -9.01 11.78 2.09
C THR A 352 -8.80 13.27 2.27
N ASP A 353 -7.82 13.84 1.55
CA ASP A 353 -7.83 15.28 1.35
C ASP A 353 -8.99 15.67 0.41
N LYS A 354 -9.41 16.92 0.53
CA LYS A 354 -10.47 17.54 -0.26
C LYS A 354 -9.96 17.89 -1.66
N THR A 355 -8.88 18.66 -1.71
CA THR A 355 -8.31 19.23 -2.94
C THR A 355 -7.75 18.11 -3.83
N GLY A 356 -8.01 18.18 -5.14
CA GLY A 356 -7.49 17.21 -6.12
C GLY A 356 -8.12 15.81 -6.08
N THR A 357 -8.77 15.46 -4.97
CA THR A 357 -9.41 14.16 -4.77
C THR A 357 -10.92 14.22 -4.92
N ILE A 358 -11.61 15.00 -4.08
CA ILE A 358 -13.07 15.23 -4.17
C ILE A 358 -13.36 16.31 -5.19
N THR A 359 -12.50 17.33 -5.22
CA THR A 359 -12.54 18.42 -6.20
C THR A 359 -11.63 18.12 -7.39
N LEU A 360 -11.76 18.89 -8.46
CA LEU A 360 -10.91 18.76 -9.64
C LEU A 360 -9.45 19.10 -9.35
N GLY A 361 -9.15 19.83 -8.27
CA GLY A 361 -7.80 20.32 -7.99
C GLY A 361 -7.34 21.37 -9.00
N ARG A 362 -8.29 21.93 -9.75
CA ARG A 362 -8.08 23.07 -10.64
C ARG A 362 -8.93 24.20 -10.11
N VAL A 363 -8.25 25.26 -9.70
CA VAL A 363 -8.90 26.50 -9.30
C VAL A 363 -9.36 27.21 -10.57
N VAL A 364 -10.62 27.64 -10.60
CA VAL A 364 -11.21 28.42 -11.69
C VAL A 364 -11.62 29.77 -11.12
N LEU A 365 -11.38 30.84 -11.87
CA LEU A 365 -11.95 32.15 -11.55
C LEU A 365 -13.39 32.16 -12.02
N GLU A 366 -14.34 32.21 -11.09
CA GLU A 366 -15.77 32.12 -11.43
C GLU A 366 -16.41 33.50 -11.50
N ARG A 367 -15.96 34.44 -10.66
CA ARG A 367 -16.49 35.81 -10.61
C ARG A 367 -15.39 36.84 -10.42
N HIS A 368 -15.50 37.97 -11.08
CA HIS A 368 -14.61 39.11 -10.96
C HIS A 368 -15.46 40.35 -10.68
N ILE A 369 -15.73 40.60 -9.40
CA ILE A 369 -16.75 41.55 -8.98
C ILE A 369 -16.18 42.85 -8.46
N ASP A 370 -16.94 43.93 -8.59
CA ASP A 370 -16.72 45.19 -7.90
C ASP A 370 -17.09 45.11 -6.41
N ILE A 371 -17.01 46.25 -5.73
CA ILE A 371 -17.33 46.39 -4.31
C ILE A 371 -18.81 46.19 -3.95
N HIS A 372 -19.71 46.24 -4.95
CA HIS A 372 -21.15 46.02 -4.79
C HIS A 372 -21.57 44.60 -5.17
N GLY A 373 -20.62 43.78 -5.64
CA GLY A 373 -20.87 42.40 -6.05
C GLY A 373 -21.34 42.24 -7.49
N GLN A 374 -21.18 43.26 -8.35
CA GLN A 374 -21.48 43.18 -9.78
C GLN A 374 -20.23 42.80 -10.57
N GLU A 375 -20.37 42.04 -11.65
CA GLU A 375 -19.22 41.69 -12.51
C GLU A 375 -18.55 42.95 -13.08
N SER A 376 -17.21 42.95 -13.05
CA SER A 376 -16.36 44.07 -13.43
C SER A 376 -15.16 43.59 -14.23
N ASP A 377 -15.14 43.91 -15.52
CA ASP A 377 -14.04 43.55 -16.43
C ASP A 377 -12.74 44.26 -16.01
N GLN A 378 -12.83 45.48 -15.47
CA GLN A 378 -11.67 46.23 -14.99
C GLN A 378 -10.90 45.49 -13.87
N VAL A 379 -11.61 44.82 -12.97
CA VAL A 379 -11.00 44.01 -11.91
C VAL A 379 -10.25 42.83 -12.52
N LEU A 380 -10.85 42.16 -13.52
CA LEU A 380 -10.22 41.05 -14.22
C LEU A 380 -8.99 41.49 -15.00
N GLU A 381 -9.07 42.59 -15.74
CA GLU A 381 -7.97 43.14 -16.55
C GLU A 381 -6.74 43.49 -15.71
N LEU A 382 -6.93 44.21 -14.60
CA LEU A 382 -5.83 44.57 -13.71
C LEU A 382 -5.26 43.35 -12.97
N ALA A 383 -6.11 42.40 -12.58
CA ALA A 383 -5.66 41.12 -12.03
C ALA A 383 -4.85 40.30 -13.05
N TYR A 384 -5.23 40.35 -14.33
CA TYR A 384 -4.52 39.72 -15.43
C TYR A 384 -3.13 40.34 -15.59
N LEU A 385 -3.02 41.67 -15.63
CA LEU A 385 -1.73 42.37 -15.72
C LEU A 385 -0.81 42.01 -14.55
N ASN A 386 -1.34 41.99 -13.33
CA ASN A 386 -0.57 41.59 -12.15
C ASN A 386 -0.05 40.14 -12.29
N SER A 387 -0.91 39.21 -12.69
CA SER A 387 -0.56 37.79 -12.82
C SER A 387 0.37 37.51 -14.01
N PHE A 388 0.25 38.27 -15.10
CA PHE A 388 1.04 38.13 -16.32
C PHE A 388 2.49 38.54 -16.11
N TYR A 389 2.71 39.68 -15.44
CA TYR A 389 4.04 40.24 -15.24
C TYR A 389 4.76 39.72 -13.98
N GLN A 390 4.09 38.99 -13.10
CA GLN A 390 4.70 38.31 -11.95
C GLN A 390 5.85 37.38 -12.38
N THR A 391 7.05 37.61 -11.85
CA THR A 391 8.24 36.76 -12.09
C THR A 391 8.54 35.76 -10.96
N GLY A 392 7.69 35.75 -9.92
CA GLY A 392 7.73 34.81 -8.80
C GLY A 392 7.00 33.48 -9.03
N LEU A 393 6.68 32.79 -7.93
CA LEU A 393 6.00 31.50 -7.92
C LEU A 393 4.57 31.66 -8.45
N ARG A 394 4.26 31.07 -9.62
CA ARG A 394 2.90 31.10 -10.19
C ARG A 394 2.02 30.10 -9.44
N ASN A 395 1.00 30.59 -8.74
CA ASN A 395 0.05 29.76 -8.03
C ASN A 395 -1.15 29.39 -8.93
N MET A 396 -1.94 28.37 -8.55
CA MET A 396 -3.13 27.93 -9.29
C MET A 396 -4.15 29.04 -9.54
N MET A 397 -4.25 30.04 -8.64
CA MET A 397 -5.11 31.21 -8.83
C MET A 397 -4.59 32.14 -9.93
N ASP A 398 -3.26 32.31 -10.04
CA ASP A 398 -2.66 33.14 -11.08
C ASP A 398 -2.86 32.50 -12.45
N VAL A 399 -2.72 31.17 -12.51
CA VAL A 399 -3.04 30.38 -13.72
C VAL A 399 -4.51 30.55 -14.08
N ALA A 400 -5.42 30.46 -13.10
CA ALA A 400 -6.86 30.63 -13.33
C ALA A 400 -7.21 32.01 -13.90
N ILE A 401 -6.56 33.08 -13.45
CA ILE A 401 -6.73 34.42 -14.02
C ILE A 401 -6.20 34.46 -15.46
N LEU A 402 -5.04 33.86 -15.72
CA LEU A 402 -4.38 33.89 -17.03
C LEU A 402 -5.05 33.02 -18.11
N ASP A 403 -5.87 32.05 -17.69
CA ASP A 403 -6.68 31.21 -18.58
C ASP A 403 -7.76 31.99 -19.36
N HIS A 404 -8.08 33.22 -18.92
CA HIS A 404 -8.94 34.17 -19.66
C HIS A 404 -8.21 34.79 -20.84
N HIS A 405 -8.04 34.02 -21.92
CA HIS A 405 -7.28 34.42 -23.10
C HIS A 405 -7.89 35.60 -23.87
N GLU A 406 -9.20 35.79 -23.76
CA GLU A 406 -9.93 36.95 -24.28
C GLU A 406 -9.36 38.28 -23.76
N VAL A 407 -9.06 38.36 -22.47
CA VAL A 407 -8.49 39.54 -21.82
C VAL A 407 -7.10 39.88 -22.38
N ARG A 408 -6.30 38.86 -22.73
CA ARG A 408 -4.99 39.08 -23.35
C ARG A 408 -5.11 39.70 -24.74
N ALA A 409 -6.10 39.27 -25.51
CA ALA A 409 -6.33 39.77 -26.86
C ALA A 409 -6.74 41.25 -26.82
N ASP A 410 -7.54 41.63 -25.83
CA ASP A 410 -8.06 42.99 -25.66
C ASP A 410 -7.01 43.93 -25.07
N LEU A 411 -6.33 43.54 -23.98
CA LEU A 411 -5.33 44.39 -23.31
C LEU A 411 -4.01 44.52 -24.06
N GLN A 412 -3.63 43.51 -24.86
CA GLN A 412 -2.31 43.39 -25.50
C GLN A 412 -1.15 43.79 -24.56
N PRO A 413 -0.99 43.11 -23.41
CA PRO A 413 -0.11 43.57 -22.33
C PRO A 413 1.31 43.92 -22.80
N GLU A 414 1.86 43.10 -23.69
CA GLU A 414 3.22 43.24 -24.26
C GLU A 414 3.47 44.56 -25.01
N THR A 415 2.43 45.17 -25.59
CA THR A 415 2.53 46.39 -26.42
C THR A 415 1.95 47.62 -25.74
N ALA A 416 0.94 47.44 -24.88
CA ALA A 416 0.24 48.50 -24.17
C ALA A 416 0.93 48.88 -22.85
N TYR A 417 1.55 47.91 -22.16
CA TYR A 417 2.13 48.09 -20.84
C TYR A 417 3.62 47.73 -20.82
N ARG A 418 4.37 48.41 -19.95
CA ARG A 418 5.77 48.06 -19.65
C ARG A 418 5.88 47.72 -18.17
N LYS A 419 6.38 46.52 -17.84
CA LYS A 419 6.74 46.18 -16.45
C LYS A 419 7.86 47.11 -15.97
N VAL A 420 7.64 47.77 -14.85
CA VAL A 420 8.62 48.65 -14.20
C VAL A 420 9.32 47.88 -13.09
N ASP A 421 8.55 47.32 -12.17
CA ASP A 421 9.08 46.61 -10.99
C ASP A 421 8.05 45.61 -10.43
N GLU A 422 8.45 44.80 -9.44
CA GLU A 422 7.54 43.97 -8.67
C GLU A 422 7.91 43.90 -7.19
N ILE A 423 6.89 43.77 -6.35
CA ILE A 423 7.02 43.40 -4.95
C ILE A 423 6.50 41.96 -4.85
N PRO A 424 7.39 40.95 -4.73
CA PRO A 424 7.02 39.54 -4.88
C PRO A 424 6.04 39.07 -3.79
N PHE A 425 5.48 37.88 -3.92
CA PHE A 425 4.64 37.34 -2.85
C PHE A 425 5.46 36.99 -1.60
N ASP A 426 4.90 37.25 -0.43
CA ASP A 426 5.48 36.89 0.86
C ASP A 426 4.40 36.30 1.76
N PHE A 427 4.72 35.13 2.33
CA PHE A 427 3.81 34.27 3.08
C PHE A 427 3.34 34.88 4.39
N VAL A 428 4.09 35.83 4.96
CA VAL A 428 3.71 36.55 6.18
C VAL A 428 2.70 37.64 5.83
N ARG A 429 2.97 38.43 4.78
CA ARG A 429 2.08 39.52 4.34
C ARG A 429 0.88 39.08 3.50
N ARG A 430 0.92 37.86 2.95
CA ARG A 430 -0.13 37.21 2.14
C ARG A 430 -0.64 38.05 0.95
N ARG A 431 0.25 38.82 0.32
CA ARG A 431 -0.05 39.70 -0.83
C ARG A 431 1.19 39.93 -1.70
N MET A 432 0.97 40.43 -2.92
CA MET A 432 2.02 40.85 -3.83
C MET A 432 1.57 42.01 -4.73
N SER A 433 2.53 42.71 -5.31
CA SER A 433 2.25 43.86 -6.17
C SER A 433 3.12 43.85 -7.43
N VAL A 434 2.56 44.30 -8.54
CA VAL A 434 3.30 44.55 -9.78
C VAL A 434 3.13 46.00 -10.15
N VAL A 435 4.21 46.63 -10.60
CA VAL A 435 4.20 47.99 -11.11
C VAL A 435 4.34 47.97 -12.62
N VAL A 436 3.34 48.52 -13.30
CA VAL A 436 3.33 48.68 -14.76
C VAL A 436 3.26 50.16 -15.12
N HIS A 437 3.89 50.51 -16.24
CA HIS A 437 3.75 51.82 -16.86
C HIS A 437 2.78 51.71 -18.02
N GLU A 438 1.69 52.48 -17.95
CA GLU A 438 0.69 52.64 -19.01
C GLU A 438 1.03 53.89 -19.84
N LYS A 439 0.93 53.79 -21.17
CA LYS A 439 1.29 54.90 -22.08
C LYS A 439 0.45 56.15 -21.80
N GLY A 440 1.03 57.10 -21.06
CA GLY A 440 0.46 58.43 -20.82
C GLY A 440 -0.18 58.65 -19.45
N ASP A 441 -0.25 57.63 -18.58
CA ASP A 441 -0.98 57.70 -17.29
C ASP A 441 -0.13 57.30 -16.06
N GLY A 442 1.20 57.35 -16.19
CA GLY A 442 2.16 57.16 -15.09
C GLY A 442 2.36 55.71 -14.65
N HIS A 443 2.82 55.52 -13.41
CA HIS A 443 3.05 54.20 -12.83
C HIS A 443 1.80 53.69 -12.11
N LEU A 444 1.38 52.47 -12.43
CA LEU A 444 0.26 51.77 -11.80
C LEU A 444 0.80 50.63 -10.93
N LEU A 445 0.63 50.76 -9.62
CA LEU A 445 0.88 49.68 -8.68
C LEU A 445 -0.43 48.90 -8.48
N ILE A 446 -0.43 47.66 -8.97
CA ILE A 446 -1.54 46.73 -8.83
C ILE A 446 -1.18 45.73 -7.74
N CYS A 447 -1.95 45.70 -6.66
CA CYS A 447 -1.75 44.81 -5.53
C CYS A 447 -2.88 43.77 -5.47
N LYS A 448 -2.54 42.49 -5.31
CA LYS A 448 -3.52 41.42 -5.04
C LYS A 448 -3.11 40.65 -3.79
N GLY A 449 -4.09 40.22 -3.00
CA GLY A 449 -3.79 39.47 -1.78
C GLY A 449 -5.01 39.05 -0.98
N ALA A 450 -4.74 38.53 0.22
CA ALA A 450 -5.77 38.19 1.18
C ALA A 450 -6.62 39.43 1.52
N VAL A 451 -7.94 39.24 1.58
CA VAL A 451 -8.94 40.31 1.78
C VAL A 451 -8.62 41.17 3.01
N GLU A 452 -8.37 40.55 4.16
CA GLU A 452 -8.10 41.26 5.43
C GLU A 452 -6.83 42.12 5.36
N GLU A 453 -5.77 41.58 4.74
CA GLU A 453 -4.48 42.25 4.60
C GLU A 453 -4.60 43.45 3.68
N LEU A 454 -5.25 43.28 2.53
CA LEU A 454 -5.39 44.36 1.55
C LEU A 454 -6.33 45.46 2.04
N LEU A 455 -7.47 45.09 2.67
CA LEU A 455 -8.39 46.03 3.30
C LEU A 455 -7.76 46.86 4.43
N SER A 456 -6.65 46.41 5.02
CA SER A 456 -5.90 47.19 6.02
C SER A 456 -5.03 48.29 5.44
N LEU A 457 -4.76 48.23 4.13
CA LEU A 457 -3.91 49.16 3.40
C LEU A 457 -4.72 50.10 2.50
N CYS A 458 -6.02 49.84 2.35
CA CYS A 458 -6.91 50.65 1.54
C CYS A 458 -7.41 51.88 2.31
N VAL A 459 -7.42 53.02 1.63
CA VAL A 459 -7.95 54.30 2.14
C VAL A 459 -9.15 54.79 1.32
N ALA A 460 -9.35 54.23 0.13
CA ALA A 460 -10.43 54.56 -0.78
C ALA A 460 -11.00 53.29 -1.42
N ILE A 461 -12.17 53.43 -2.01
CA ILE A 461 -12.91 52.43 -2.77
C ILE A 461 -13.28 53.02 -4.12
N GLN A 462 -13.22 52.20 -5.17
CA GLN A 462 -13.69 52.58 -6.50
C GLN A 462 -15.19 52.23 -6.62
N ASP A 463 -16.03 53.27 -6.73
CA ASP A 463 -17.48 53.14 -6.92
C ASP A 463 -17.87 53.69 -8.31
N GLY A 464 -17.92 52.79 -9.30
CA GLY A 464 -18.03 53.16 -10.71
C GLY A 464 -16.82 54.00 -11.15
N GLU A 465 -17.05 55.21 -11.65
CA GLU A 465 -15.98 56.16 -11.99
C GLU A 465 -15.49 57.00 -10.80
N ASN A 466 -16.16 56.94 -9.65
CA ASN A 466 -15.86 57.79 -8.50
C ASN A 466 -14.93 57.10 -7.49
N LEU A 467 -14.02 57.88 -6.92
CA LEU A 467 -13.18 57.49 -5.79
C LEU A 467 -13.82 57.97 -4.49
N VAL A 468 -14.22 57.04 -3.63
CA VAL A 468 -14.88 57.32 -2.34
C VAL A 468 -13.95 56.89 -1.19
N PRO A 469 -13.83 57.66 -0.09
CA PRO A 469 -13.06 57.23 1.08
C PRO A 469 -13.58 55.90 1.66
N LEU A 470 -12.67 54.98 2.01
CA LEU A 470 -13.03 53.73 2.69
C LEU A 470 -13.31 54.03 4.16
N ASP A 471 -14.58 54.17 4.52
CA ASP A 471 -15.01 54.32 5.90
C ASP A 471 -15.26 52.95 6.58
N GLU A 472 -15.51 52.97 7.89
CA GLU A 472 -15.78 51.75 8.67
C GLU A 472 -17.01 50.98 8.17
N GLN A 473 -17.98 51.67 7.55
CA GLN A 473 -19.17 51.04 7.00
C GLN A 473 -18.85 50.28 5.71
N GLY A 474 -18.17 50.92 4.76
CA GLY A 474 -17.70 50.28 3.52
C GLY A 474 -16.78 49.10 3.80
N ARG A 475 -15.96 49.17 4.85
CA ARG A 475 -15.11 48.04 5.28
C ARG A 475 -15.92 46.85 5.79
N ARG A 476 -17.00 47.11 6.54
CA ARG A 476 -17.94 46.06 7.00
C ARG A 476 -18.71 45.45 5.84
N ASP A 477 -19.18 46.27 4.90
CA ASP A 477 -19.96 45.82 3.75
C ASP A 477 -19.11 44.95 2.82
N ALA A 478 -17.85 45.35 2.57
CA ALA A 478 -16.85 44.54 1.87
C ALA A 478 -16.62 43.17 2.54
N LEU A 479 -16.42 43.15 3.87
CA LEU A 479 -16.24 41.90 4.61
C LEU A 479 -17.50 41.02 4.59
N ALA A 480 -18.70 41.61 4.63
CA ALA A 480 -19.96 40.90 4.55
C ALA A 480 -20.18 40.24 3.18
N LEU A 481 -19.84 40.95 2.09
CA LEU A 481 -19.88 40.41 0.72
C LEU A 481 -18.91 39.23 0.58
N VAL A 482 -17.69 39.36 1.11
CA VAL A 482 -16.70 38.29 1.11
C VAL A 482 -17.18 37.09 1.94
N GLU A 483 -17.83 37.32 3.08
CA GLU A 483 -18.42 36.25 3.89
C GLU A 483 -19.53 35.52 3.12
N GLN A 484 -20.37 36.23 2.38
CA GLN A 484 -21.38 35.63 1.52
C GLN A 484 -20.74 34.74 0.44
N LEU A 485 -19.73 35.23 -0.27
CA LEU A 485 -19.03 34.44 -1.30
C LEU A 485 -18.35 33.19 -0.70
N ASN A 486 -17.74 33.32 0.47
CA ASN A 486 -17.17 32.18 1.19
C ASN A 486 -18.24 31.14 1.55
N ARG A 487 -19.46 31.56 1.93
CA ARG A 487 -20.60 30.65 2.18
C ARG A 487 -21.11 29.97 0.91
N GLU A 488 -20.98 30.64 -0.24
CA GLU A 488 -21.25 30.04 -1.55
C GLU A 488 -20.15 29.05 -1.98
N GLY A 489 -19.01 29.03 -1.29
CA GLY A 489 -17.90 28.09 -1.49
C GLY A 489 -16.70 28.70 -2.22
N PHE A 490 -16.73 30.00 -2.51
CA PHE A 490 -15.64 30.69 -3.18
C PHE A 490 -14.48 30.97 -2.23
N ARG A 491 -13.27 30.95 -2.75
CA ARG A 491 -12.08 31.53 -2.13
C ARG A 491 -11.86 32.90 -2.75
N VAL A 492 -11.75 33.94 -1.93
CA VAL A 492 -11.76 35.32 -2.42
C VAL A 492 -10.39 35.99 -2.25
N LEU A 493 -9.94 36.69 -3.30
CA LEU A 493 -8.82 37.63 -3.24
C LEU A 493 -9.34 39.05 -3.44
N ALA A 494 -8.72 40.02 -2.78
CA ALA A 494 -8.99 41.43 -3.02
C ALA A 494 -7.96 42.00 -4.01
N LEU A 495 -8.40 42.99 -4.80
CA LEU A 495 -7.56 43.73 -5.73
C LEU A 495 -7.53 45.21 -5.34
N GLY A 496 -6.33 45.75 -5.19
CA GLY A 496 -6.07 47.14 -4.87
C GLY A 496 -5.22 47.82 -5.92
N LEU A 497 -5.44 49.12 -6.12
CA LEU A 497 -4.73 49.94 -7.09
C LEU A 497 -4.17 51.19 -6.44
N LYS A 498 -2.99 51.61 -6.88
CA LYS A 498 -2.43 52.93 -6.58
C LYS A 498 -1.78 53.52 -7.83
N ARG A 499 -2.20 54.73 -8.20
CA ARG A 499 -1.57 55.53 -9.26
C ARG A 499 -0.41 56.33 -8.65
N LEU A 500 0.73 56.30 -9.31
CA LEU A 500 1.99 56.88 -8.86
C LEU A 500 2.59 57.74 -9.99
N PRO A 501 3.32 58.82 -9.64
CA PRO A 501 3.98 59.64 -10.64
C PRO A 501 5.04 58.84 -11.40
N ASP A 502 5.30 59.27 -12.63
CA ASP A 502 6.24 58.65 -13.57
C ASP A 502 7.70 58.95 -13.18
N GLU A 503 8.16 58.30 -12.10
CA GLU A 503 9.52 58.42 -11.57
C GLU A 503 10.24 57.07 -11.58
N GLU A 504 11.42 57.00 -12.19
CA GLU A 504 12.30 55.82 -12.11
C GLU A 504 12.88 55.67 -10.69
N ARG A 505 12.20 54.88 -9.86
CA ARG A 505 12.64 54.49 -8.50
C ARG A 505 12.39 53.01 -8.24
N LEU A 506 13.15 52.45 -7.30
CA LEU A 506 12.92 51.09 -6.81
C LEU A 506 11.70 51.07 -5.88
N TYR A 507 10.80 50.11 -6.09
CA TYR A 507 9.63 49.93 -5.25
C TYR A 507 9.92 48.98 -4.09
N SER A 508 9.27 49.24 -2.96
CA SER A 508 9.45 48.49 -1.71
C SER A 508 8.12 48.20 -1.05
N VAL A 509 8.13 47.33 -0.04
CA VAL A 509 6.92 46.99 0.75
C VAL A 509 6.25 48.24 1.35
N LYS A 510 6.99 49.34 1.57
CA LYS A 510 6.42 50.60 2.08
C LYS A 510 5.49 51.29 1.08
N ASP A 511 5.59 50.97 -0.21
CA ASP A 511 4.77 51.55 -1.26
C ASP A 511 3.38 50.88 -1.35
N GLU A 512 3.19 49.72 -0.71
CA GLU A 512 1.92 49.03 -0.52
C GLU A 512 1.06 49.69 0.58
N CYS A 513 0.80 50.99 0.46
CA CYS A 513 -0.05 51.75 1.39
C CYS A 513 -0.96 52.70 0.61
N ASP A 514 -2.01 53.21 1.24
CA ASP A 514 -2.95 54.16 0.64
C ASP A 514 -3.55 53.64 -0.68
N LEU A 515 -3.91 52.35 -0.70
CA LEU A 515 -4.48 51.69 -1.86
C LEU A 515 -5.95 52.07 -2.05
N THR A 516 -6.43 52.01 -3.29
CA THR A 516 -7.87 52.02 -3.61
C THR A 516 -8.34 50.58 -3.81
N LEU A 517 -9.33 50.14 -3.04
CA LEU A 517 -9.97 48.83 -3.25
C LEU A 517 -10.83 48.91 -4.51
N LEU A 518 -10.55 48.04 -5.48
CA LEU A 518 -11.33 47.94 -6.73
C LEU A 518 -12.46 46.93 -6.61
N GLY A 519 -12.17 45.76 -6.04
CA GLY A 519 -13.10 44.65 -6.03
C GLY A 519 -12.46 43.34 -5.62
N PHE A 520 -13.13 42.25 -5.96
CA PHE A 520 -12.81 40.91 -5.51
C PHE A 520 -12.80 39.90 -6.66
N LEU A 521 -11.88 38.95 -6.56
CA LEU A 521 -11.79 37.79 -7.43
C LEU A 521 -12.26 36.58 -6.64
N ALA A 522 -13.32 35.93 -7.09
CA ALA A 522 -13.90 34.76 -6.44
C ALA A 522 -13.55 33.49 -7.21
N PHE A 523 -12.79 32.62 -6.56
CA PHE A 523 -12.28 31.39 -7.14
C PHE A 523 -13.04 30.18 -6.60
N LEU A 524 -13.28 29.18 -7.44
CA LEU A 524 -13.88 27.91 -7.04
C LEU A 524 -12.97 26.75 -7.42
N ASP A 525 -12.88 25.76 -6.54
CA ASP A 525 -12.35 24.43 -6.88
C ASP A 525 -13.55 23.46 -6.92
N PRO A 526 -14.14 23.24 -8.09
CA PRO A 526 -15.42 22.54 -8.20
C PRO A 526 -15.28 21.06 -7.83
N PRO A 527 -16.34 20.46 -7.24
CA PRO A 527 -16.38 19.02 -7.00
C PRO A 527 -16.36 18.24 -8.31
N LYS A 528 -15.82 17.02 -8.29
CA LYS A 528 -15.91 16.10 -9.43
C LYS A 528 -17.35 15.60 -9.59
N ASP A 529 -17.82 15.52 -10.83
CA ASP A 529 -19.15 14.96 -11.15
C ASP A 529 -19.35 13.54 -10.62
N THR A 530 -18.26 12.76 -10.55
CA THR A 530 -18.27 11.37 -10.07
C THR A 530 -18.16 11.25 -8.54
N ALA A 531 -17.87 12.33 -7.81
CA ALA A 531 -17.59 12.27 -6.37
C ALA A 531 -18.78 11.75 -5.57
N GLN A 532 -19.98 12.27 -5.81
CA GLN A 532 -21.19 11.86 -5.10
C GLN A 532 -21.49 10.37 -5.30
N GLN A 533 -21.46 9.90 -6.55
CA GLN A 533 -21.66 8.49 -6.87
C GLN A 533 -20.61 7.61 -6.18
N ALA A 534 -19.34 7.99 -6.25
CA ALA A 534 -18.25 7.20 -5.69
C ALA A 534 -18.33 7.09 -4.16
N ILE A 535 -18.66 8.18 -3.47
CA ILE A 535 -18.85 8.20 -2.01
C ILE A 535 -20.01 7.27 -1.62
N GLN A 536 -21.13 7.32 -2.35
CA GLN A 536 -22.27 6.44 -2.09
C GLN A 536 -21.92 4.96 -2.33
N GLU A 537 -21.18 4.65 -3.39
CA GLU A 537 -20.76 3.28 -3.67
C GLU A 537 -19.76 2.75 -2.63
N LEU A 538 -18.83 3.58 -2.15
CA LEU A 538 -17.94 3.23 -1.04
C LEU A 538 -18.72 2.99 0.25
N ALA A 539 -19.72 3.82 0.56
CA ALA A 539 -20.61 3.63 1.70
C ALA A 539 -21.40 2.32 1.59
N ASN A 540 -21.90 1.97 0.40
CA ASN A 540 -22.57 0.69 0.14
C ASN A 540 -21.64 -0.52 0.34
N LEU A 541 -20.33 -0.33 0.19
CA LEU A 541 -19.30 -1.32 0.50
C LEU A 541 -18.88 -1.30 1.98
N GLY A 542 -19.49 -0.48 2.83
CA GLY A 542 -19.14 -0.34 4.23
C GLY A 542 -17.85 0.43 4.48
N VAL A 543 -17.45 1.32 3.56
CA VAL A 543 -16.32 2.24 3.73
C VAL A 543 -16.85 3.63 4.05
N GLN A 544 -16.56 4.14 5.25
CA GLN A 544 -16.91 5.50 5.64
C GLN A 544 -15.85 6.47 5.13
N VAL A 545 -16.26 7.48 4.35
CA VAL A 545 -15.36 8.55 3.88
C VAL A 545 -15.29 9.66 4.92
N LYS A 546 -14.08 10.03 5.35
CA LYS A 546 -13.79 11.17 6.24
C LYS A 546 -12.85 12.14 5.52
N ILE A 547 -13.11 13.44 5.65
CA ILE A 547 -12.32 14.50 4.99
C ILE A 547 -11.35 15.11 5.98
N LEU A 548 -10.07 15.11 5.65
CA LEU A 548 -8.98 15.72 6.42
C LEU A 548 -8.30 16.79 5.58
N THR A 549 -8.64 18.06 5.81
CA THR A 549 -8.17 19.17 4.96
C THR A 549 -7.58 20.33 5.76
N GLY A 550 -6.66 21.05 5.11
CA GLY A 550 -6.10 22.31 5.61
C GLY A 550 -7.01 23.52 5.38
N ASP A 551 -8.08 23.36 4.60
CA ASP A 551 -8.96 24.44 4.18
C ASP A 551 -9.89 24.96 5.29
N ASN A 552 -10.52 26.10 5.01
CA ASN A 552 -11.51 26.71 5.89
C ASN A 552 -12.77 25.83 6.02
N ASP A 553 -13.34 25.79 7.21
CA ASP A 553 -14.52 25.00 7.57
C ASP A 553 -15.79 25.40 6.79
N VAL A 554 -15.96 26.68 6.44
CA VAL A 554 -17.13 27.17 5.69
C VAL A 554 -17.15 26.60 4.27
N VAL A 555 -16.04 26.75 3.54
CA VAL A 555 -15.87 26.24 2.16
C VAL A 555 -15.95 24.72 2.14
N THR A 556 -15.30 24.06 3.11
CA THR A 556 -15.31 22.60 3.23
C THR A 556 -16.75 22.09 3.43
N ARG A 557 -17.54 22.73 4.28
CA ARG A 557 -18.94 22.35 4.52
C ARG A 557 -19.78 22.44 3.25
N LYS A 558 -19.58 23.46 2.42
CA LYS A 558 -20.31 23.62 1.15
C LYS A 558 -20.00 22.47 0.19
N ILE A 559 -18.71 22.22 -0.06
CA ILE A 559 -18.27 21.13 -0.96
C ILE A 559 -18.78 19.78 -0.47
N CYS A 560 -18.75 19.50 0.84
CA CYS A 560 -19.30 18.27 1.39
C CYS A 560 -20.79 18.09 1.08
N ARG A 561 -21.58 19.16 1.22
CA ARG A 561 -23.02 19.12 0.90
C ARG A 561 -23.25 18.86 -0.58
N ASP A 562 -22.45 19.47 -1.45
CA ASP A 562 -22.58 19.34 -2.90
C ASP A 562 -22.28 17.90 -3.38
N VAL A 563 -21.37 17.20 -2.70
CA VAL A 563 -21.08 15.78 -2.98
C VAL A 563 -21.92 14.79 -2.15
N GLY A 564 -22.92 15.28 -1.41
CA GLY A 564 -23.84 14.44 -0.64
C GLY A 564 -23.30 13.87 0.68
N LEU A 565 -22.23 14.43 1.24
CA LEU A 565 -21.72 14.08 2.58
C LEU A 565 -22.46 14.86 3.66
N SER A 566 -23.09 14.16 4.61
CA SER A 566 -23.73 14.80 5.76
C SER A 566 -22.68 15.33 6.74
N VAL A 567 -22.69 16.64 6.97
CA VAL A 567 -21.77 17.31 7.91
C VAL A 567 -22.57 17.88 9.07
N GLU A 568 -22.73 17.09 10.12
CA GLU A 568 -23.32 17.57 11.38
C GLU A 568 -22.32 18.44 12.15
N ARG A 569 -21.11 17.91 12.38
CA ARG A 569 -20.04 18.58 13.11
C ARG A 569 -18.72 18.54 12.34
N ILE A 570 -17.98 19.63 12.43
CA ILE A 570 -16.60 19.77 11.92
C ILE A 570 -15.71 19.93 13.13
N LEU A 571 -14.55 19.25 13.14
CA LEU A 571 -13.51 19.45 14.15
C LEU A 571 -12.37 20.27 13.55
N LEU A 572 -12.00 21.37 14.20
CA LEU A 572 -10.92 22.24 13.74
C LEU A 572 -9.56 21.80 14.30
N GLY A 573 -8.47 22.10 13.58
CA GLY A 573 -7.12 21.81 14.03
C GLY A 573 -6.80 22.33 15.44
N GLY A 574 -7.22 23.55 15.77
CA GLY A 574 -7.03 24.11 17.11
C GLY A 574 -7.82 23.39 18.21
N GLU A 575 -8.98 22.80 17.89
CA GLU A 575 -9.73 21.97 18.83
C GLU A 575 -9.04 20.61 19.04
N ILE A 576 -8.49 20.00 17.97
CA ILE A 576 -7.73 18.75 18.06
C ILE A 576 -6.53 18.91 18.98
N GLU A 577 -5.81 20.02 18.87
CA GLU A 577 -4.63 20.31 19.69
C GLU A 577 -4.96 20.39 21.19
N ALA A 578 -6.17 20.86 21.54
CA ALA A 578 -6.63 20.95 22.92
C ALA A 578 -7.14 19.62 23.52
N LEU A 579 -7.50 18.64 22.69
CA LEU A 579 -8.04 17.34 23.14
C LEU A 579 -6.93 16.37 23.55
N SER A 580 -7.21 15.48 24.51
CA SER A 580 -6.36 14.31 24.77
C SER A 580 -6.50 13.25 23.65
N ASP A 581 -5.58 12.29 23.58
CA ASP A 581 -5.66 11.21 22.59
C ASP A 581 -6.88 10.31 22.81
N GLU A 582 -7.28 10.07 24.07
CA GLU A 582 -8.49 9.31 24.40
C GLU A 582 -9.78 10.06 24.05
N GLU A 583 -9.82 11.37 24.31
CA GLU A 583 -10.96 12.21 23.94
C GLU A 583 -11.09 12.30 22.42
N LEU A 584 -9.97 12.50 21.72
CA LEU A 584 -9.94 12.51 20.27
C LEU A 584 -10.42 11.16 19.72
N ALA A 585 -9.97 10.03 20.27
CA ALA A 585 -10.41 8.69 19.86
C ALA A 585 -11.94 8.53 19.96
N ALA A 586 -12.58 9.06 21.01
CA ALA A 586 -14.04 9.03 21.11
C ALA A 586 -14.74 9.91 20.07
N ARG A 587 -14.16 11.07 19.73
CA ARG A 587 -14.76 12.02 18.78
C ARG A 587 -14.59 11.61 17.31
N VAL A 588 -13.50 10.93 16.97
CA VAL A 588 -13.21 10.60 15.56
C VAL A 588 -14.19 9.62 14.93
N GLU A 589 -14.91 8.80 15.71
CA GLU A 589 -15.94 7.88 15.19
C GLU A 589 -17.12 8.67 14.59
N GLU A 590 -17.62 9.68 15.31
CA GLU A 590 -18.79 10.47 14.95
C GLU A 590 -18.50 11.56 13.91
N ILE A 591 -17.26 12.06 13.85
CA ILE A 591 -16.92 13.22 13.02
C ILE A 591 -16.51 12.80 11.61
N THR A 592 -17.11 13.45 10.61
CA THR A 592 -16.85 13.18 9.18
C THR A 592 -15.82 14.16 8.59
N VAL A 593 -15.76 15.40 9.09
CA VAL A 593 -14.95 16.47 8.49
C VAL A 593 -14.03 17.10 9.53
N PHE A 594 -12.75 17.18 9.18
CA PHE A 594 -11.69 17.78 9.96
C PHE A 594 -11.02 18.87 9.11
N ALA A 595 -11.07 20.12 9.57
CA ALA A 595 -10.66 21.30 8.80
C ALA A 595 -9.56 22.09 9.51
N LYS A 596 -8.86 22.96 8.77
CA LYS A 596 -7.70 23.74 9.26
C LYS A 596 -6.64 22.84 9.93
N LEU A 597 -6.40 21.66 9.34
CA LEU A 597 -5.45 20.69 9.88
C LEU A 597 -4.01 21.02 9.47
N SER A 598 -3.08 20.82 10.42
CA SER A 598 -1.66 20.66 10.12
C SER A 598 -1.36 19.22 9.70
N PRO A 599 -0.21 18.94 9.04
CA PRO A 599 0.24 17.58 8.75
C PRO A 599 0.24 16.66 9.99
N ALA A 600 0.70 17.18 11.14
CA ALA A 600 0.72 16.45 12.40
C ALA A 600 -0.70 16.13 12.91
N HIS A 601 -1.67 17.02 12.71
CA HIS A 601 -3.07 16.75 13.06
C HIS A 601 -3.66 15.64 12.20
N LYS A 602 -3.34 15.58 10.89
CA LYS A 602 -3.79 14.50 10.01
C LYS A 602 -3.30 13.14 10.53
N GLU A 603 -2.02 13.04 10.88
CA GLU A 603 -1.44 11.83 11.47
C GLU A 603 -2.13 11.42 12.78
N ARG A 604 -2.36 12.38 13.67
CA ARG A 604 -2.98 12.14 14.98
C ARG A 604 -4.41 11.61 14.87
N VAL A 605 -5.20 12.11 13.92
CA VAL A 605 -6.55 11.61 13.62
C VAL A 605 -6.51 10.15 13.15
N ILE A 606 -5.57 9.78 12.28
CA ILE A 606 -5.41 8.40 11.80
C ILE A 606 -5.07 7.46 12.96
N ARG A 607 -4.13 7.86 13.84
CA ARG A 607 -3.79 7.07 15.03
C ARG A 607 -4.97 6.87 15.98
N ALA A 608 -5.80 7.91 16.14
CA ALA A 608 -7.01 7.82 16.97
C ALA A 608 -8.04 6.83 16.38
N LEU A 609 -8.22 6.81 15.06
CA LEU A 609 -9.06 5.81 14.38
C LEU A 609 -8.49 4.39 14.52
N HIS A 610 -7.17 4.22 14.41
CA HIS A 610 -6.51 2.93 14.66
C HIS A 610 -6.72 2.44 16.11
N ALA A 611 -6.67 3.34 17.10
CA ALA A 611 -6.90 2.99 18.50
C ALA A 611 -8.32 2.43 18.76
N LYS A 612 -9.29 2.79 17.90
CA LYS A 612 -10.65 2.24 17.88
C LYS A 612 -10.80 0.95 17.08
N GLY A 613 -9.72 0.49 16.44
CA GLY A 613 -9.69 -0.77 15.68
C GLY A 613 -10.17 -0.64 14.24
N HIS A 614 -10.31 0.57 13.70
CA HIS A 614 -10.57 0.79 12.27
C HIS A 614 -9.36 0.44 11.41
N VAL A 615 -9.62 -0.01 10.18
CA VAL A 615 -8.59 -0.16 9.14
C VAL A 615 -8.67 1.05 8.24
N VAL A 616 -7.67 1.93 8.36
CA VAL A 616 -7.73 3.27 7.77
C VAL A 616 -6.90 3.33 6.50
N GLY A 617 -7.54 3.64 5.38
CA GLY A 617 -6.84 4.11 4.19
C GLY A 617 -6.74 5.63 4.19
N PHE A 618 -5.62 6.17 3.73
CA PHE A 618 -5.46 7.61 3.54
C PHE A 618 -5.14 7.92 2.08
N LEU A 619 -5.93 8.79 1.44
CA LEU A 619 -5.70 9.26 0.08
C LEU A 619 -5.19 10.71 0.10
N GLY A 620 -3.98 10.90 -0.41
CA GLY A 620 -3.32 12.21 -0.49
C GLY A 620 -2.37 12.35 -1.67
N ASP A 621 -2.16 13.59 -2.10
CA ASP A 621 -1.39 13.94 -3.30
C ASP A 621 -0.29 14.97 -3.03
N GLY A 622 -0.27 15.59 -1.84
CA GLY A 622 0.65 16.67 -1.47
C GLY A 622 1.78 16.26 -0.51
N ILE A 623 2.75 17.16 -0.35
CA ILE A 623 3.88 17.01 0.59
C ILE A 623 3.37 16.86 2.04
N ASN A 624 2.35 17.64 2.38
CA ASN A 624 1.70 17.69 3.70
C ASN A 624 1.04 16.36 4.11
N ASP A 625 0.82 15.46 3.16
CA ASP A 625 0.13 14.18 3.36
C ASP A 625 1.07 13.01 3.63
N ALA A 626 2.37 13.18 3.37
CA ALA A 626 3.35 12.11 3.50
C ALA A 626 3.38 11.44 4.89
N PRO A 627 3.32 12.17 6.02
CA PRO A 627 3.25 11.55 7.35
C PRO A 627 1.97 10.72 7.57
N ALA A 628 0.84 11.22 7.07
CA ALA A 628 -0.46 10.56 7.15
C ALA A 628 -0.49 9.29 6.29
N LEU A 629 0.03 9.35 5.06
CA LEU A 629 0.17 8.21 4.14
C LEU A 629 0.97 7.06 4.76
N ARG A 630 2.09 7.36 5.44
CA ARG A 630 2.92 6.35 6.10
C ARG A 630 2.28 5.75 7.36
N THR A 631 1.40 6.50 8.02
CA THR A 631 0.78 6.10 9.28
C THR A 631 -0.48 5.26 9.06
N ALA A 632 -1.18 5.48 7.95
CA ALA A 632 -2.35 4.70 7.55
C ALA A 632 -2.03 3.21 7.33
N ASP A 633 -3.03 2.33 7.47
CA ASP A 633 -2.89 0.91 7.12
C ASP A 633 -2.68 0.71 5.61
N VAL A 634 -3.20 1.63 4.80
CA VAL A 634 -2.92 1.77 3.37
C VAL A 634 -2.75 3.24 3.02
N GLY A 635 -1.54 3.64 2.65
CA GLY A 635 -1.30 4.91 1.98
C GLY A 635 -1.68 4.82 0.50
N ILE A 636 -2.55 5.70 0.03
CA ILE A 636 -3.00 5.75 -1.37
C ILE A 636 -2.60 7.11 -1.93
N SER A 637 -1.90 7.12 -3.06
CA SER A 637 -1.59 8.35 -3.78
C SER A 637 -2.02 8.24 -5.25
N VAL A 638 -1.82 9.30 -6.02
CA VAL A 638 -2.21 9.39 -7.42
C VAL A 638 -0.98 9.58 -8.31
N ASN A 639 -1.06 9.18 -9.57
CA ASN A 639 0.10 9.26 -10.47
C ASN A 639 0.55 10.72 -10.74
N SER A 640 -0.33 11.70 -10.56
CA SER A 640 -0.02 13.13 -10.64
C SER A 640 0.52 13.73 -9.33
N ALA A 641 0.59 12.95 -8.24
CA ALA A 641 1.06 13.44 -6.95
C ALA A 641 2.56 13.74 -6.95
N VAL A 642 2.98 14.53 -5.96
CA VAL A 642 4.40 14.79 -5.69
C VAL A 642 5.13 13.49 -5.33
N ASP A 643 6.43 13.43 -5.60
CA ASP A 643 7.21 12.19 -5.46
C ASP A 643 7.25 11.66 -4.02
N ILE A 644 7.29 12.55 -3.04
CA ILE A 644 7.22 12.16 -1.62
C ILE A 644 5.89 11.47 -1.26
N ALA A 645 4.78 11.91 -1.84
CA ALA A 645 3.46 11.30 -1.60
C ALA A 645 3.40 9.92 -2.27
N LYS A 646 3.89 9.79 -3.51
CA LYS A 646 4.02 8.49 -4.20
C LYS A 646 4.91 7.53 -3.44
N GLU A 647 6.06 7.99 -2.93
CA GLU A 647 6.98 7.14 -2.18
C GLU A 647 6.35 6.66 -0.87
N SER A 648 5.68 7.56 -0.17
CA SER A 648 5.04 7.27 1.12
C SER A 648 3.80 6.39 1.01
N SER A 649 3.25 6.21 -0.20
CA SER A 649 2.07 5.39 -0.47
C SER A 649 2.40 3.92 -0.74
N ASP A 650 1.44 3.05 -0.44
CA ASP A 650 1.47 1.63 -0.78
C ASP A 650 0.77 1.33 -2.12
N ILE A 651 -0.17 2.21 -2.51
CA ILE A 651 -1.01 2.10 -3.71
C ILE A 651 -0.98 3.43 -4.48
N ILE A 652 -0.85 3.36 -5.81
CA ILE A 652 -0.89 4.51 -6.70
C ILE A 652 -2.07 4.36 -7.67
N LEU A 653 -2.98 5.33 -7.69
CA LEU A 653 -4.07 5.39 -8.66
C LEU A 653 -3.58 6.10 -9.93
N LEU A 654 -3.72 5.48 -11.10
CA LEU A 654 -3.33 6.13 -12.36
C LEU A 654 -4.29 7.27 -12.74
N GLU A 655 -5.50 7.26 -12.20
CA GLU A 655 -6.49 8.32 -12.36
C GLU A 655 -6.95 8.81 -10.99
N THR A 656 -7.12 10.12 -10.85
CA THR A 656 -7.63 10.79 -9.64
C THR A 656 -9.14 10.55 -9.49
N SER A 657 -9.56 9.29 -9.27
CA SER A 657 -10.97 8.90 -9.19
C SER A 657 -11.26 7.96 -8.03
N LEU A 658 -12.23 8.32 -7.19
CA LEU A 658 -12.73 7.45 -6.11
C LEU A 658 -13.42 6.19 -6.64
N LEU A 659 -13.90 6.18 -7.89
CA LEU A 659 -14.46 4.98 -8.54
C LEU A 659 -13.38 3.93 -8.81
N VAL A 660 -12.18 4.39 -9.20
CA VAL A 660 -10.99 3.55 -9.40
C VAL A 660 -10.53 2.97 -8.06
N LEU A 661 -10.54 3.78 -7.00
CA LEU A 661 -10.28 3.32 -5.63
C LEU A 661 -11.28 2.23 -5.21
N ARG A 662 -12.58 2.44 -5.41
CA ARG A 662 -13.65 1.46 -5.16
C ARG A 662 -13.40 0.13 -5.89
N ASP A 663 -13.00 0.20 -7.14
CA ASP A 663 -12.64 -0.97 -7.95
C ASP A 663 -11.45 -1.75 -7.36
N GLY A 664 -10.44 -1.01 -6.89
CA GLY A 664 -9.31 -1.53 -6.17
C GLY A 664 -9.69 -2.22 -4.85
N VAL A 665 -10.53 -1.61 -4.02
CA VAL A 665 -11.06 -2.22 -2.78
C VAL A 665 -11.74 -3.55 -3.08
N MET A 666 -12.54 -3.61 -4.14
CA MET A 666 -13.23 -4.84 -4.57
C MET A 666 -12.26 -5.94 -5.01
N GLU A 667 -11.21 -5.63 -5.76
CA GLU A 667 -10.16 -6.61 -6.08
C GLU A 667 -9.42 -7.08 -4.81
N GLY A 668 -9.12 -6.16 -3.87
CA GLY A 668 -8.47 -6.50 -2.61
C GLY A 668 -9.31 -7.48 -1.77
N ARG A 669 -10.62 -7.25 -1.71
CA ARG A 669 -11.57 -8.19 -1.07
C ARG A 669 -11.59 -9.55 -1.76
N ARG A 670 -11.58 -9.61 -3.10
CA ARG A 670 -11.52 -10.90 -3.82
C ARG A 670 -10.26 -11.70 -3.47
N VAL A 671 -9.11 -11.03 -3.47
CA VAL A 671 -7.83 -11.65 -3.11
C VAL A 671 -7.90 -12.23 -1.69
N PHE A 672 -8.33 -11.41 -0.72
CA PHE A 672 -8.45 -11.85 0.67
C PHE A 672 -9.45 -13.00 0.85
N GLY A 673 -10.60 -12.95 0.17
CA GLY A 673 -11.59 -14.02 0.17
C GLY A 673 -11.03 -15.35 -0.34
N ASN A 674 -10.23 -15.32 -1.41
CA ASN A 674 -9.59 -16.52 -1.94
C ASN A 674 -8.50 -17.08 -1.02
N ILE A 675 -7.75 -16.23 -0.31
CA ILE A 675 -6.80 -16.68 0.74
C ILE A 675 -7.56 -17.38 1.87
N LEU A 676 -8.65 -16.78 2.36
CA LEU A 676 -9.46 -17.36 3.44
C LEU A 676 -10.15 -18.66 3.04
N LYS A 677 -10.59 -18.81 1.79
CA LYS A 677 -11.09 -20.10 1.27
C LYS A 677 -10.04 -21.19 1.43
N TYR A 678 -8.84 -20.97 0.91
CA TYR A 678 -7.73 -21.92 1.05
C TYR A 678 -7.46 -22.27 2.52
N ILE A 679 -7.36 -21.28 3.40
CA ILE A 679 -7.12 -21.50 4.84
C ILE A 679 -8.22 -22.37 5.45
N LYS A 680 -9.50 -22.03 5.23
CA LYS A 680 -10.63 -22.81 5.77
C LYS A 680 -10.64 -24.24 5.23
N MET A 681 -10.31 -24.43 3.95
CA MET A 681 -10.30 -25.74 3.29
C MET A 681 -9.13 -26.62 3.74
N ALA A 682 -7.89 -26.11 3.66
CA ALA A 682 -6.70 -26.84 4.05
C ALA A 682 -6.71 -27.18 5.54
N ALA A 683 -7.00 -26.20 6.41
CA ALA A 683 -6.96 -26.42 7.85
C ALA A 683 -8.06 -27.37 8.34
N SER A 684 -9.30 -27.21 7.86
CA SER A 684 -10.41 -28.07 8.29
C SER A 684 -10.24 -29.51 7.80
N SER A 685 -9.77 -29.69 6.56
CA SER A 685 -9.54 -31.00 5.94
C SER A 685 -8.39 -31.76 6.61
N ASN A 686 -7.24 -31.10 6.77
CA ASN A 686 -6.07 -31.72 7.38
C ASN A 686 -6.33 -32.02 8.86
N PHE A 687 -7.02 -31.13 9.58
CA PHE A 687 -7.45 -31.40 10.95
C PHE A 687 -8.40 -32.60 11.02
N GLY A 688 -9.44 -32.65 10.18
CA GLY A 688 -10.41 -33.76 10.16
C GLY A 688 -9.76 -35.12 9.91
N ASN A 689 -8.90 -35.21 8.90
CA ASN A 689 -8.18 -36.43 8.56
C ASN A 689 -7.30 -36.91 9.75
N MET A 690 -6.55 -36.00 10.36
CA MET A 690 -5.66 -36.34 11.47
C MET A 690 -6.42 -36.66 12.76
N PHE A 691 -7.60 -36.06 12.95
CA PHE A 691 -8.51 -36.45 14.02
C PHE A 691 -9.01 -37.89 13.84
N SER A 692 -9.30 -38.31 12.61
CA SER A 692 -9.65 -39.70 12.27
C SER A 692 -8.50 -40.65 12.56
N VAL A 693 -7.27 -40.27 12.21
CA VAL A 693 -6.05 -41.04 12.54
C VAL A 693 -5.92 -41.28 14.04
N VAL A 694 -6.15 -40.26 14.87
CA VAL A 694 -6.04 -40.37 16.32
C VAL A 694 -6.99 -41.45 16.84
N GLY A 695 -8.27 -41.40 16.48
CA GLY A 695 -9.21 -42.40 16.98
C GLY A 695 -9.06 -43.77 16.34
N ALA A 696 -8.71 -43.86 15.05
CA ALA A 696 -8.35 -45.11 14.40
C ALA A 696 -7.17 -45.81 15.10
N SER A 697 -6.20 -45.03 15.59
CA SER A 697 -5.04 -45.55 16.33
C SER A 697 -5.41 -46.21 17.66
N ILE A 698 -6.59 -45.91 18.24
CA ILE A 698 -7.04 -46.46 19.53
C ILE A 698 -7.51 -47.91 19.39
N PHE A 699 -8.18 -48.26 18.29
CA PHE A 699 -8.84 -49.56 18.16
C PHE A 699 -8.34 -50.42 17.00
N LEU A 700 -7.60 -49.86 16.03
CA LEU A 700 -7.01 -50.66 14.94
C LEU A 700 -5.73 -51.35 15.40
N PRO A 701 -5.57 -52.67 15.13
CA PRO A 701 -4.36 -53.40 15.49
C PRO A 701 -3.15 -53.02 14.61
N PHE A 702 -3.37 -52.37 13.47
CA PHE A 702 -2.36 -51.91 12.53
C PHE A 702 -2.46 -50.40 12.29
N LEU A 703 -1.45 -49.78 11.65
CA LEU A 703 -1.48 -48.36 11.28
C LEU A 703 -2.64 -48.09 10.29
N PRO A 704 -3.50 -47.08 10.52
CA PRO A 704 -4.64 -46.82 9.64
C PRO A 704 -4.25 -46.56 8.17
N MET A 705 -3.09 -45.94 7.95
CA MET A 705 -2.47 -45.70 6.65
C MET A 705 -0.95 -45.65 6.84
N LEU A 706 -0.17 -45.97 5.82
CA LEU A 706 1.29 -45.86 5.89
C LEU A 706 1.76 -44.39 5.77
N PRO A 707 2.89 -43.99 6.39
CA PRO A 707 3.45 -42.65 6.25
C PRO A 707 3.57 -42.18 4.80
N LEU A 708 4.03 -43.07 3.90
CA LEU A 708 4.17 -42.78 2.47
C LEU A 708 2.83 -42.45 1.78
N GLN A 709 1.77 -43.15 2.17
CA GLN A 709 0.43 -42.96 1.62
C GLN A 709 -0.19 -41.65 2.14
N ILE A 710 0.03 -41.29 3.41
CA ILE A 710 -0.41 -39.99 3.97
C ILE A 710 0.25 -38.83 3.20
N LEU A 711 1.57 -38.91 2.99
CA LEU A 711 2.32 -37.89 2.26
C LEU A 711 1.88 -37.81 0.79
N THR A 712 1.60 -38.95 0.16
CA THR A 712 1.07 -39.00 -1.21
C THR A 712 -0.31 -38.36 -1.29
N ASN A 713 -1.18 -38.63 -0.33
CA ASN A 713 -2.53 -38.06 -0.27
C ASN A 713 -2.46 -36.53 -0.12
N ASN A 714 -1.66 -36.04 0.84
CA ASN A 714 -1.46 -34.60 1.05
C ASN A 714 -0.90 -33.90 -0.20
N LEU A 715 0.08 -34.50 -0.89
CA LEU A 715 0.63 -33.94 -2.13
C LEU A 715 -0.43 -33.82 -3.24
N LEU A 716 -1.26 -34.85 -3.44
CA LEU A 716 -2.33 -34.84 -4.43
C LEU A 716 -3.41 -33.81 -4.07
N TYR A 717 -3.77 -33.74 -2.79
CA TYR A 717 -4.72 -32.77 -2.27
C TYR A 717 -4.22 -31.33 -2.44
N ASP A 718 -2.98 -31.04 -2.05
CA ASP A 718 -2.34 -29.73 -2.24
C ASP A 718 -2.33 -29.30 -3.70
N PHE A 719 -2.08 -30.24 -4.62
CA PHE A 719 -2.14 -29.97 -6.05
C PHE A 719 -3.54 -29.54 -6.51
N SER A 720 -4.60 -30.17 -5.99
CA SER A 720 -5.98 -29.83 -6.33
C SER A 720 -6.33 -28.38 -5.98
N GLN A 721 -5.65 -27.80 -4.98
CA GLN A 721 -5.87 -26.46 -4.45
C GLN A 721 -5.05 -25.34 -5.13
N THR A 722 -4.07 -25.69 -5.98
CA THR A 722 -3.19 -24.72 -6.66
C THR A 722 -3.94 -23.68 -7.49
N THR A 723 -5.18 -23.98 -7.91
CA THR A 723 -6.02 -23.12 -8.73
C THR A 723 -7.04 -22.31 -7.94
N ILE A 724 -7.06 -22.37 -6.60
CA ILE A 724 -7.92 -21.53 -5.75
C ILE A 724 -7.72 -20.02 -6.01
N PRO A 725 -6.50 -19.50 -6.29
CA PRO A 725 -6.35 -18.09 -6.67
C PRO A 725 -7.11 -17.69 -7.96
N THR A 726 -7.49 -18.68 -8.78
CA THR A 726 -8.24 -18.43 -10.03
C THR A 726 -9.72 -18.20 -9.83
N ASP A 727 -10.17 -18.28 -8.60
CA ASP A 727 -11.55 -18.52 -8.27
C ASP A 727 -12.37 -17.26 -7.97
N ASP A 728 -13.68 -17.34 -8.18
CA ASP A 728 -14.61 -16.22 -7.95
C ASP A 728 -15.12 -16.19 -6.52
N VAL A 729 -15.20 -14.99 -5.94
CA VAL A 729 -15.77 -14.72 -4.62
C VAL A 729 -17.19 -14.21 -4.77
N ASP A 730 -18.11 -14.74 -3.95
CA ASP A 730 -19.53 -14.38 -3.99
C ASP A 730 -19.74 -12.88 -3.70
N LYS A 731 -20.69 -12.24 -4.40
CA LYS A 731 -20.95 -10.79 -4.28
C LYS A 731 -21.31 -10.37 -2.86
N GLU A 732 -22.06 -11.18 -2.13
CA GLU A 732 -22.46 -10.91 -0.75
C GLU A 732 -21.25 -10.89 0.20
N TRP A 733 -20.21 -11.66 -0.12
CA TRP A 733 -18.99 -11.67 0.67
C TRP A 733 -18.19 -10.38 0.47
N LEU A 734 -18.17 -9.84 -0.76
CA LEU A 734 -17.46 -8.62 -1.14
C LEU A 734 -18.15 -7.34 -0.63
N ALA A 735 -19.40 -7.41 -0.20
CA ALA A 735 -20.20 -6.24 0.18
C ALA A 735 -19.72 -5.55 1.47
N LYS A 736 -19.05 -6.27 2.38
CA LYS A 736 -18.58 -5.72 3.67
C LYS A 736 -17.07 -5.88 3.83
N PRO A 737 -16.39 -4.96 4.53
CA PRO A 737 -15.00 -5.14 4.91
C PRO A 737 -14.87 -6.34 5.85
N ARG A 738 -13.77 -7.09 5.74
CA ARG A 738 -13.51 -8.25 6.60
C ARG A 738 -12.09 -8.20 7.14
N LYS A 739 -11.96 -8.55 8.43
CA LYS A 739 -10.68 -8.62 9.15
C LYS A 739 -10.33 -10.10 9.41
N TRP A 740 -9.10 -10.33 9.85
CA TRP A 740 -8.65 -11.66 10.28
C TRP A 740 -9.38 -12.10 11.55
N ALA A 741 -10.34 -13.02 11.42
CA ALA A 741 -11.06 -13.62 12.53
C ALA A 741 -10.53 -15.03 12.84
N ILE A 742 -9.38 -15.11 13.52
CA ILE A 742 -8.73 -16.39 13.84
C ILE A 742 -9.63 -17.28 14.72
N ASP A 743 -10.41 -16.68 15.62
CA ASP A 743 -11.38 -17.42 16.44
C ASP A 743 -12.51 -18.03 15.61
N GLU A 744 -12.97 -17.34 14.56
CA GLU A 744 -13.95 -17.90 13.61
C GLU A 744 -13.33 -19.08 12.84
N ILE A 745 -12.09 -18.94 12.39
CA ILE A 745 -11.36 -20.02 11.71
C ILE A 745 -11.20 -21.23 12.64
N ARG A 746 -10.82 -21.01 13.90
CA ARG A 746 -10.72 -22.09 14.91
C ARG A 746 -12.06 -22.80 15.10
N ARG A 747 -13.15 -22.05 15.30
CA ARG A 747 -14.50 -22.64 15.45
C ARG A 747 -14.91 -23.41 14.20
N PHE A 748 -14.60 -22.88 13.02
CA PHE A 748 -14.87 -23.53 11.75
C PHE A 748 -14.14 -24.88 11.64
N ILE A 749 -12.84 -24.92 11.97
CA ILE A 749 -12.05 -26.15 11.94
C ILE A 749 -12.63 -27.21 12.90
N VAL A 750 -12.96 -26.82 14.12
CA VAL A 750 -13.46 -27.75 15.16
C VAL A 750 -14.87 -28.25 14.85
N LEU A 751 -15.72 -27.47 14.19
CA LEU A 751 -17.11 -27.86 13.87
C LEU A 751 -17.25 -28.57 12.53
N ILE A 752 -16.51 -28.15 11.50
CA ILE A 752 -16.60 -28.71 10.15
C ILE A 752 -15.59 -29.85 9.96
N GLY A 753 -14.40 -29.77 10.55
CA GLY A 753 -13.36 -30.79 10.42
C GLY A 753 -13.82 -32.20 10.79
N PRO A 754 -14.45 -32.42 11.96
CA PRO A 754 -14.91 -33.75 12.35
C PRO A 754 -16.01 -34.36 11.46
N ILE A 755 -16.63 -33.59 10.56
CA ILE A 755 -17.62 -34.13 9.62
C ILE A 755 -16.97 -35.16 8.70
N SER A 756 -15.76 -34.89 8.18
CA SER A 756 -15.05 -35.89 7.36
C SER A 756 -14.74 -37.14 8.19
N SER A 757 -14.41 -36.96 9.47
CA SER A 757 -14.11 -38.08 10.37
C SER A 757 -15.28 -39.05 10.53
N ILE A 758 -16.53 -38.58 10.49
CA ILE A 758 -17.70 -39.46 10.51
C ILE A 758 -17.67 -40.45 9.33
N PHE A 759 -17.28 -39.97 8.14
CA PHE A 759 -17.16 -40.79 6.93
C PHE A 759 -15.89 -41.63 6.91
N ASP A 760 -14.79 -41.13 7.49
CA ASP A 760 -13.59 -41.94 7.72
C ASP A 760 -13.94 -43.15 8.61
N TYR A 761 -14.63 -42.95 9.75
CA TYR A 761 -15.08 -44.05 10.61
C TYR A 761 -16.08 -44.98 9.91
N ALA A 762 -17.01 -44.44 9.12
CA ALA A 762 -17.92 -45.27 8.33
C ALA A 762 -17.14 -46.16 7.34
N THR A 763 -16.12 -45.60 6.68
CA THR A 763 -15.20 -46.33 5.82
C THR A 763 -14.44 -47.40 6.60
N TYR A 764 -13.92 -47.08 7.79
CA TYR A 764 -13.25 -48.07 8.64
C TYR A 764 -14.17 -49.23 8.96
N LEU A 765 -15.41 -48.96 9.35
CA LEU A 765 -16.40 -50.01 9.66
C LEU A 765 -16.73 -50.85 8.42
N ILE A 766 -16.91 -50.22 7.25
CA ILE A 766 -17.13 -50.94 5.98
C ILE A 766 -15.95 -51.85 5.67
N MET A 767 -14.72 -51.35 5.78
CA MET A 767 -13.51 -52.13 5.50
C MET A 767 -13.31 -53.28 6.50
N LEU A 768 -13.63 -53.06 7.77
CA LEU A 768 -13.50 -54.07 8.83
C LEU A 768 -14.57 -55.17 8.74
N PHE A 769 -15.84 -54.79 8.57
CA PHE A 769 -16.98 -55.73 8.67
C PHE A 769 -17.48 -56.25 7.32
N VAL A 770 -17.49 -55.43 6.28
CA VAL A 770 -18.01 -55.83 4.94
C VAL A 770 -16.90 -56.51 4.13
N PHE A 771 -15.69 -55.96 4.16
CA PHE A 771 -14.53 -56.51 3.45
C PHE A 771 -13.62 -57.38 4.32
N GLY A 772 -14.03 -57.66 5.57
CA GLY A 772 -13.42 -58.71 6.39
C GLY A 772 -12.03 -58.40 6.96
N ALA A 773 -11.60 -57.13 7.00
CA ALA A 773 -10.26 -56.78 7.46
C ALA A 773 -9.99 -57.12 8.94
N TRP A 774 -11.02 -57.38 9.75
CA TRP A 774 -10.88 -57.91 11.11
C TRP A 774 -10.75 -59.45 11.15
N ALA A 775 -11.48 -60.15 10.29
CA ALA A 775 -11.62 -61.60 10.33
C ALA A 775 -10.35 -62.34 9.86
N THR A 776 -9.57 -61.71 8.97
CA THR A 776 -8.31 -62.22 8.42
C THR A 776 -7.26 -61.12 8.42
N PRO A 777 -6.43 -60.98 9.47
CA PRO A 777 -5.40 -59.94 9.58
C PRO A 777 -4.15 -60.27 8.73
N ASP A 778 -4.34 -60.72 7.49
CA ASP A 778 -3.23 -60.92 6.55
C ASP A 778 -2.78 -59.58 5.93
N LEU A 779 -1.63 -59.61 5.25
CA LEU A 779 -1.05 -58.40 4.63
C LEU A 779 -1.97 -57.79 3.57
N TYR A 780 -2.74 -58.63 2.86
CA TYR A 780 -3.64 -58.19 1.81
C TYR A 780 -4.80 -57.36 2.36
N HIS A 781 -5.48 -57.81 3.42
CA HIS A 781 -6.60 -57.09 4.01
C HIS A 781 -6.17 -55.79 4.69
N GLN A 782 -4.94 -55.73 5.23
CA GLN A 782 -4.34 -54.49 5.73
C GLN A 782 -4.11 -53.48 4.59
N GLN A 783 -3.50 -53.92 3.48
CA GLN A 783 -3.31 -53.08 2.29
C GLN A 783 -4.64 -52.65 1.67
N LEU A 784 -5.65 -53.53 1.70
CA LEU A 784 -7.00 -53.23 1.23
C LEU A 784 -7.62 -52.11 2.05
N PHE A 785 -7.52 -52.18 3.38
CA PHE A 785 -7.95 -51.12 4.30
C PHE A 785 -7.25 -49.80 3.99
N HIS A 786 -5.91 -49.82 3.87
CA HIS A 786 -5.10 -48.65 3.55
C HIS A 786 -5.53 -48.01 2.23
N THR A 787 -5.78 -48.83 1.21
CA THR A 787 -6.19 -48.35 -0.12
C THR A 787 -7.60 -47.76 -0.09
N GLY A 788 -8.53 -48.41 0.59
CA GLY A 788 -9.91 -47.93 0.70
C GLY A 788 -9.93 -46.53 1.33
N TRP A 789 -9.33 -46.41 2.52
CA TRP A 789 -9.30 -45.12 3.20
C TRP A 789 -8.51 -44.06 2.43
N PHE A 790 -7.41 -44.40 1.75
CA PHE A 790 -6.70 -43.47 0.87
C PHE A 790 -7.60 -42.87 -0.21
N VAL A 791 -8.33 -43.72 -0.93
CA VAL A 791 -9.22 -43.28 -2.01
C VAL A 791 -10.37 -42.45 -1.47
N GLU A 792 -11.00 -42.90 -0.38
CA GLU A 792 -12.12 -42.17 0.21
C GLU A 792 -11.69 -40.82 0.75
N SER A 793 -10.59 -40.76 1.51
CA SER A 793 -10.03 -39.53 2.04
C SER A 793 -9.69 -38.56 0.90
N LEU A 794 -8.99 -38.99 -0.15
CA LEU A 794 -8.65 -38.10 -1.27
C LEU A 794 -9.91 -37.54 -1.96
N PHE A 795 -10.96 -38.35 -2.10
CA PHE A 795 -12.21 -37.92 -2.73
C PHE A 795 -12.99 -36.95 -1.85
N THR A 796 -13.14 -37.23 -0.54
CA THR A 796 -13.83 -36.31 0.39
C THR A 796 -13.07 -34.99 0.51
N GLN A 797 -11.74 -35.04 0.64
CA GLN A 797 -10.88 -33.86 0.67
C GLN A 797 -10.94 -33.07 -0.64
N THR A 798 -10.99 -33.71 -1.81
CA THR A 798 -11.11 -32.96 -3.07
C THR A 798 -12.53 -32.38 -3.24
N LEU A 799 -13.56 -33.08 -2.78
CA LEU A 799 -14.95 -32.66 -2.93
C LEU A 799 -15.33 -31.52 -1.99
N ILE A 800 -14.78 -31.49 -0.77
CA ILE A 800 -15.02 -30.43 0.22
C ILE A 800 -14.60 -29.05 -0.28
N ILE A 801 -13.63 -29.00 -1.20
CA ILE A 801 -13.17 -27.77 -1.88
C ILE A 801 -14.36 -27.04 -2.50
N HIS A 802 -15.23 -27.79 -3.16
CA HIS A 802 -16.38 -27.23 -3.84
C HIS A 802 -17.50 -26.80 -2.89
N VAL A 803 -17.53 -27.33 -1.65
CA VAL A 803 -18.55 -26.99 -0.65
C VAL A 803 -18.12 -25.79 0.20
N ILE A 804 -16.88 -25.75 0.71
CA ILE A 804 -16.42 -24.71 1.64
C ILE A 804 -16.20 -23.36 0.93
N ARG A 805 -15.84 -23.38 -0.35
CA ARG A 805 -15.57 -22.18 -1.15
C ARG A 805 -16.68 -21.12 -1.19
N THR A 806 -17.94 -21.50 -0.96
CA THR A 806 -19.11 -20.63 -1.10
C THR A 806 -20.07 -20.85 0.06
N ASN A 807 -20.78 -19.81 0.48
CA ASN A 807 -21.90 -19.96 1.43
C ASN A 807 -23.16 -20.50 0.74
N LYS A 808 -23.20 -20.51 -0.60
CA LYS A 808 -24.33 -20.97 -1.42
C LYS A 808 -24.30 -22.48 -1.64
N ILE A 809 -25.30 -23.00 -2.35
CA ILE A 809 -25.32 -24.41 -2.77
C ILE A 809 -24.31 -24.61 -3.91
N PRO A 810 -23.32 -25.52 -3.74
CA PRO A 810 -22.28 -25.75 -4.73
C PRO A 810 -22.86 -26.31 -6.04
N PHE A 811 -22.23 -25.96 -7.18
CA PHE A 811 -22.58 -26.37 -8.56
C PHE A 811 -23.91 -25.85 -9.12
N VAL A 812 -24.88 -25.53 -8.25
CA VAL A 812 -26.21 -25.00 -8.59
C VAL A 812 -26.23 -23.48 -8.55
N GLN A 813 -25.91 -22.89 -7.40
CA GLN A 813 -26.01 -21.44 -7.17
C GLN A 813 -24.67 -20.72 -7.36
N SER A 814 -23.56 -21.40 -7.07
CA SER A 814 -22.21 -20.89 -7.29
C SER A 814 -21.33 -22.02 -7.83
N ARG A 815 -20.62 -21.74 -8.93
CA ARG A 815 -19.75 -22.70 -9.62
C ARG A 815 -18.31 -22.31 -9.39
N ALA A 816 -17.46 -23.30 -9.14
CA ALA A 816 -16.01 -23.11 -9.08
C ALA A 816 -15.46 -22.67 -10.44
N SER A 817 -14.31 -22.01 -10.44
CA SER A 817 -13.61 -21.69 -11.68
C SER A 817 -13.30 -22.97 -12.50
N ARG A 818 -13.25 -22.82 -13.83
CA ARG A 818 -12.93 -23.95 -14.74
C ARG A 818 -11.60 -24.62 -14.36
N PRO A 819 -10.51 -23.88 -14.07
CA PRO A 819 -9.26 -24.50 -13.64
C PRO A 819 -9.42 -25.35 -12.37
N LEU A 820 -10.18 -24.87 -11.38
CA LEU A 820 -10.41 -25.60 -10.13
C LEU A 820 -11.21 -26.89 -10.31
N ILE A 821 -12.21 -26.87 -11.19
CA ILE A 821 -12.97 -28.08 -11.53
C ILE A 821 -12.06 -29.10 -12.25
N LEU A 822 -11.25 -28.63 -13.21
CA LEU A 822 -10.36 -29.49 -13.97
C LEU A 822 -9.27 -30.12 -13.09
N THR A 823 -8.65 -29.36 -12.18
CA THR A 823 -7.64 -29.93 -11.26
C THR A 823 -8.26 -30.90 -10.27
N SER A 824 -9.45 -30.59 -9.74
CA SER A 824 -10.17 -31.48 -8.83
C SER A 824 -10.55 -32.79 -9.52
N LEU A 825 -11.09 -32.73 -10.75
CA LEU A 825 -11.42 -33.92 -11.53
C LEU A 825 -10.17 -34.74 -11.88
N ALA A 826 -9.07 -34.08 -12.24
CA ALA A 826 -7.80 -34.75 -12.53
C ALA A 826 -7.28 -35.52 -11.31
N ILE A 827 -7.30 -34.90 -10.12
CA ILE A 827 -6.83 -35.54 -8.88
C ILE A 827 -7.74 -36.70 -8.45
N VAL A 828 -9.06 -36.54 -8.54
CA VAL A 828 -10.01 -37.63 -8.28
C VAL A 828 -9.78 -38.79 -9.25
N THR A 829 -9.52 -38.50 -10.53
CA THR A 829 -9.22 -39.51 -11.56
C THR A 829 -7.90 -40.23 -11.25
N VAL A 830 -6.85 -39.49 -10.88
CA VAL A 830 -5.57 -40.08 -10.46
C VAL A 830 -5.77 -40.97 -9.23
N GLY A 831 -6.49 -40.50 -8.21
CA GLY A 831 -6.84 -41.27 -7.02
C GLY A 831 -7.59 -42.56 -7.35
N ALA A 832 -8.48 -42.53 -8.34
CA ALA A 832 -9.23 -43.70 -8.78
C ALA A 832 -8.36 -44.74 -9.49
N LEU A 833 -7.43 -44.28 -10.33
CA LEU A 833 -6.61 -45.14 -11.19
C LEU A 833 -5.35 -45.65 -10.48
N LEU A 834 -4.87 -44.94 -9.45
CA LEU A 834 -3.61 -45.24 -8.78
C LEU A 834 -3.56 -46.64 -8.13
N PRO A 835 -4.64 -47.16 -7.49
CA PRO A 835 -4.69 -48.55 -7.01
C PRO A 835 -4.59 -49.63 -8.11
N PHE A 836 -4.89 -49.29 -9.36
CA PHE A 836 -4.80 -50.19 -10.51
C PHE A 836 -3.51 -49.99 -11.33
N SER A 837 -2.70 -49.00 -10.94
CA SER A 837 -1.49 -48.62 -11.67
C SER A 837 -0.29 -49.51 -11.30
N PRO A 838 0.78 -49.53 -12.12
CA PRO A 838 2.04 -50.19 -11.77
C PRO A 838 2.70 -49.65 -10.48
N LEU A 839 2.29 -48.45 -10.03
CA LEU A 839 2.77 -47.80 -8.81
C LEU A 839 2.03 -48.29 -7.55
N ALA A 840 0.96 -49.07 -7.69
CA ALA A 840 0.15 -49.54 -6.57
C ALA A 840 0.97 -50.40 -5.58
N GLY A 841 1.69 -51.40 -6.08
CA GLY A 841 2.49 -52.32 -5.26
C GLY A 841 3.52 -51.62 -4.37
N PRO A 842 4.41 -50.77 -4.92
CA PRO A 842 5.38 -49.99 -4.15
C PRO A 842 4.76 -49.03 -3.12
N LEU A 843 3.55 -48.52 -3.35
CA LEU A 843 2.79 -47.69 -2.40
C LEU A 843 2.03 -48.51 -1.35
N GLY A 844 2.04 -49.84 -1.45
CA GLY A 844 1.24 -50.71 -0.59
C GLY A 844 -0.26 -50.68 -0.90
N PHE A 845 -0.65 -50.37 -2.15
CA PHE A 845 -2.03 -50.37 -2.61
C PHE A 845 -2.41 -51.66 -3.32
N VAL A 846 -3.68 -52.04 -3.18
CA VAL A 846 -4.30 -53.20 -3.83
C VAL A 846 -5.60 -52.79 -4.54
N PRO A 847 -5.97 -53.43 -5.65
CA PRO A 847 -7.18 -53.07 -6.37
C PRO A 847 -8.44 -53.24 -5.52
N LEU A 848 -9.28 -52.21 -5.49
CA LEU A 848 -10.51 -52.19 -4.69
C LEU A 848 -11.66 -52.94 -5.40
N PRO A 849 -12.46 -53.75 -4.69
CA PRO A 849 -13.62 -54.44 -5.24
C PRO A 849 -14.67 -53.48 -5.83
N GLY A 850 -15.40 -53.92 -6.86
CA GLY A 850 -16.45 -53.11 -7.50
C GLY A 850 -17.52 -52.58 -6.54
N LEU A 851 -17.88 -53.37 -5.51
CA LEU A 851 -18.83 -52.97 -4.47
C LEU A 851 -18.35 -51.74 -3.68
N TYR A 852 -17.05 -51.59 -3.47
CA TYR A 852 -16.47 -50.46 -2.74
C TYR A 852 -16.80 -49.14 -3.43
N TRP A 853 -16.69 -49.07 -4.76
CA TRP A 853 -16.98 -47.86 -5.53
C TRP A 853 -18.44 -47.42 -5.45
N VAL A 854 -19.37 -48.37 -5.37
CA VAL A 854 -20.81 -48.08 -5.19
C VAL A 854 -21.08 -47.52 -3.80
N LEU A 855 -20.49 -48.12 -2.76
CA LEU A 855 -20.60 -47.63 -1.39
C LEU A 855 -19.96 -46.25 -1.23
N LEU A 856 -18.79 -46.05 -1.83
CA LEU A 856 -18.09 -44.76 -1.85
C LEU A 856 -18.95 -43.67 -2.50
N ALA A 857 -19.58 -43.94 -3.65
CA ALA A 857 -20.47 -42.98 -4.29
C ALA A 857 -21.64 -42.57 -3.39
N ALA A 858 -22.24 -43.52 -2.66
CA ALA A 858 -23.29 -43.23 -1.67
C ALA A 858 -22.78 -42.40 -0.48
N MET A 859 -21.58 -42.71 0.02
CA MET A 859 -20.93 -41.94 1.09
C MET A 859 -20.62 -40.51 0.65
N LEU A 860 -20.11 -40.30 -0.56
CA LEU A 860 -19.80 -38.96 -1.06
C LEU A 860 -21.06 -38.09 -1.24
N LEU A 861 -22.16 -38.68 -1.70
CA LEU A 861 -23.45 -37.98 -1.81
C LEU A 861 -23.98 -37.55 -0.44
N THR A 862 -23.95 -38.46 0.53
CA THR A 862 -24.41 -38.16 1.91
C THR A 862 -23.47 -37.18 2.61
N TYR A 863 -22.16 -37.26 2.37
CA TYR A 863 -21.17 -36.30 2.83
C TYR A 863 -21.43 -34.89 2.33
N LEU A 864 -21.70 -34.73 1.03
CA LEU A 864 -22.07 -33.44 0.44
C LEU A 864 -23.29 -32.83 1.11
N VAL A 865 -24.34 -33.62 1.32
CA VAL A 865 -25.59 -33.17 1.93
C VAL A 865 -25.38 -32.76 3.38
N LEU A 866 -24.72 -33.62 4.18
CA LEU A 866 -24.47 -33.34 5.59
C LEU A 866 -23.58 -32.11 5.77
N THR A 867 -22.49 -32.04 5.00
CA THR A 867 -21.57 -30.90 5.05
C THR A 867 -22.27 -29.61 4.66
N GLN A 868 -23.06 -29.61 3.58
CA GLN A 868 -23.81 -28.43 3.15
C GLN A 868 -24.80 -27.97 4.24
N PHE A 869 -25.47 -28.91 4.91
CA PHE A 869 -26.40 -28.62 6.01
C PHE A 869 -25.67 -27.98 7.19
N VAL A 870 -24.60 -28.61 7.70
CA VAL A 870 -23.84 -28.10 8.85
C VAL A 870 -23.18 -26.76 8.54
N LYS A 871 -22.61 -26.60 7.33
CA LYS A 871 -22.08 -25.31 6.87
C LYS A 871 -23.16 -24.23 6.87
N SER A 872 -24.33 -24.53 6.31
CA SER A 872 -25.43 -23.55 6.25
C SER A 872 -25.92 -23.16 7.66
N TRP A 873 -25.94 -24.12 8.58
CA TRP A 873 -26.22 -23.86 9.99
C TRP A 873 -25.14 -23.00 10.66
N PHE A 874 -23.86 -23.31 10.43
CA PHE A 874 -22.73 -22.55 10.96
C PHE A 874 -22.79 -21.08 10.50
N VAL A 875 -23.00 -20.85 9.20
CA VAL A 875 -23.10 -19.50 8.64
C VAL A 875 -24.29 -18.75 9.25
N ARG A 876 -25.46 -19.37 9.39
CA ARG A 876 -26.62 -18.71 10.02
C ARG A 876 -26.41 -18.36 11.49
N ARG A 877 -25.65 -19.17 12.23
CA ARG A 877 -25.44 -19.00 13.67
C ARG A 877 -24.30 -18.05 14.00
N PHE A 878 -23.27 -18.00 13.17
CA PHE A 878 -22.01 -17.33 13.50
C PHE A 878 -21.57 -16.25 12.50
N ALA A 879 -22.21 -16.12 11.32
CA ALA A 879 -21.81 -15.12 10.32
C ALA A 879 -22.59 -13.79 10.42
N ALA A 880 -23.26 -13.52 11.54
CA ALA A 880 -24.02 -12.30 11.79
C ALA A 880 -23.23 -11.17 12.47
N ASP A 881 -21.96 -11.40 12.82
CA ASP A 881 -21.07 -10.40 13.43
C ASP A 881 -20.02 -9.88 12.42
#